data_AF-A0A0W0TLJ0-F1
#
_entry.id   AF-A0A0W0TLJ0-F1
#
_cell.length_a   1.000
_cell.length_b   1.000
_cell.length_c   1.000
_cell.angle_alpha   90.00
_cell.angle_beta   90.00
_cell.angle_gamma   90.00
#
_symmetry.space_group_name_H-M   'P 1'
#
loop_
_entity.id
_entity.type
_entity.pdbx_description
1 polymer ?
#
loop_
_entity_poly.entity_id
_entity_poly.type
_entity_poly.pdbx_seq_one_letter_code
_entity_poly.pdbx_strand_id
1 'polypeptide(L)'
;MSYSKVLGHLKKGPRLKSDATKDLEAIVKLFLNPTQKAQCRFNALGELEVVFNDQIFNLTQILMHQPDFEHFSFSDEVSEHYEMFIETASHKPSLEGGVFIPRQEDYEKADKNKRYTQLTYGEKLAITLYTSNFYEEINSFLRTQGRDISFKELSSDRLTEIVKEIVLASCLAAHGLTRLELPNDSDDSSLQEVYRAESSHRIPESVWKQRHKAIDTHIPIRQDGFISSSEDMNAMKLSGTDTTLKISQPHHGIGKRVQDLSYKGDEQEVLLVPGTQLAFGSFSQDKGRKVFEAFVVRSLDGIDPSSYSTVNAEIRTQLISLREQVDYLRGQVPPPQKTPFSLWKSLSNSIKKTEIVALQDQIKQLDKLILWFEDNKHKTSEKIAKLEALNKKMGKLVEKVRGSNLLHEPLKDASTKISHLIMQLKIGNSSGLIREAGYVYTHHLSKAYKETELESTDAVLARDNQVIHRPNHGLAHSLRVATYIPLVVEYFQQFAKPKLSQLCQNLNSEELKKLQLCMLFSVSGRESDLAFKSNPEKYREYRQRCAEQFTLYARGKMSKDDVNKYAELILNMGNPDYLKSKNITPKKQALFHIMNLAHKLDLMRCYHLAQYNIAIANGHDSLIVPSDSQQRHFNALLKTVTQRIHATGDRVYCQVKDNQLMSSTEDYNFPVFARASTDARECLQFIAEADTPNLTSASSHSVESTILPSTADNQADNLQKTFIFLDSIENYTLALLKFLTAVKSTGIAEIDEVKKDGRYLLQKLIPKEEHYILLAETAYMDTKPISITLTNEDLYLLLLRMPQEMLEDCYSAEELVPLLNKSLGQLRISALDKVDSSYQITAVVQDEPSGPVRIKLVSSQMGLDPIEVSLSRSELFDCLQSLSQEEIFTLKFSN
;
A
#
# COMPACT_ATOMS: atom_id res chain seq x y z
N MET A 1 43.23 31.72 4.49
CA MET A 1 43.25 30.37 5.14
C MET A 1 43.71 29.36 4.09
N SER A 2 44.49 28.31 4.42
CA SER A 2 44.90 27.31 3.41
C SER A 2 43.75 26.36 3.05
N TYR A 3 43.74 25.85 1.81
CA TYR A 3 42.75 24.88 1.33
C TYR A 3 42.67 23.62 2.21
N SER A 4 43.82 23.08 2.63
CA SER A 4 43.89 21.92 3.52
C SER A 4 43.23 22.17 4.88
N LYS A 5 43.36 23.38 5.42
CA LYS A 5 42.72 23.77 6.68
C LYS A 5 41.21 23.87 6.51
N VAL A 6 40.73 24.46 5.41
CA VAL A 6 39.30 24.51 5.08
C VAL A 6 38.72 23.10 4.98
N LEU A 7 39.35 22.19 4.21
CA LEU A 7 38.92 20.80 4.08
C LEU A 7 38.93 20.02 5.41
N GLY A 8 39.77 20.40 6.36
CA GLY A 8 39.83 19.80 7.70
C GLY A 8 38.58 20.05 8.54
N HIS A 9 37.82 21.11 8.25
CA HIS A 9 36.61 21.49 8.99
C HIS A 9 35.31 20.92 8.40
N LEU A 10 35.37 20.33 7.20
CA LEU A 10 34.19 19.90 6.45
C LEU A 10 33.80 18.45 6.73
N LYS A 11 32.49 18.17 6.74
CA LYS A 11 31.97 16.81 6.81
C LYS A 11 32.26 16.05 5.52
N LYS A 12 32.97 14.93 5.65
CA LYS A 12 33.36 14.07 4.52
C LYS A 12 32.43 12.87 4.41
N GLY A 13 32.19 12.43 3.18
CA GLY A 13 31.47 11.19 2.89
C GLY A 13 30.80 11.24 1.52
N PRO A 14 30.22 10.11 1.07
CA PRO A 14 29.49 10.07 -0.19
C PRO A 14 28.20 10.90 -0.09
N ARG A 15 27.93 11.74 -1.10
CA ARG A 15 26.62 12.37 -1.25
C ARG A 15 25.65 11.33 -1.83
N LEU A 16 24.47 11.20 -1.23
CA LEU A 16 23.41 10.35 -1.78
C LEU A 16 22.61 11.12 -2.82
N LYS A 17 22.17 10.45 -3.89
CA LYS A 17 21.26 11.02 -4.89
C LYS A 17 19.89 11.23 -4.27
N SER A 18 19.50 12.48 -4.07
CA SER A 18 18.22 12.86 -3.45
C SER A 18 17.05 12.58 -4.38
N ASP A 19 15.85 12.49 -3.80
CA ASP A 19 14.62 12.37 -4.58
C ASP A 19 14.38 13.63 -5.45
N ALA A 20 14.81 14.82 -5.01
CA ALA A 20 14.74 16.04 -5.83
C ALA A 20 15.58 15.90 -7.12
N THR A 21 16.78 15.32 -7.04
CA THR A 21 17.58 15.03 -8.25
C THR A 21 16.84 14.06 -9.17
N LYS A 22 16.25 12.99 -8.63
CA LYS A 22 15.55 11.97 -9.44
C LYS A 22 14.30 12.53 -10.11
N ASP A 23 13.52 13.35 -9.40
CA ASP A 23 12.32 13.99 -9.96
C ASP A 23 12.71 14.98 -11.07
N LEU A 24 13.79 15.74 -10.90
CA LEU A 24 14.29 16.64 -11.95
C LEU A 24 14.77 15.86 -13.18
N GLU A 25 15.42 14.71 -13.02
CA GLU A 25 15.74 13.82 -14.15
C GLU A 25 14.50 13.25 -14.83
N ALA A 26 13.46 12.91 -14.07
CA ALA A 26 12.20 12.43 -14.62
C ALA A 26 11.54 13.51 -15.48
N ILE A 27 11.54 14.77 -15.02
CA ILE A 27 11.05 15.92 -15.80
C ILE A 27 11.82 16.07 -17.12
N VAL A 28 13.16 15.96 -17.12
CA VAL A 28 13.97 16.01 -18.35
C VAL A 28 13.55 14.92 -19.34
N LYS A 29 13.41 13.68 -18.87
CA LYS A 29 12.98 12.55 -19.72
C LYS A 29 11.57 12.74 -20.26
N LEU A 30 10.65 13.28 -19.46
CA LEU A 30 9.27 13.55 -19.90
C LEU A 30 9.19 14.69 -20.90
N PHE A 31 9.97 15.77 -20.74
CA PHE A 31 10.02 16.87 -21.70
C PHE A 31 10.52 16.45 -23.09
N LEU A 32 11.43 15.47 -23.14
CA LEU A 32 12.02 14.95 -24.36
C LEU A 32 11.21 13.82 -24.99
N ASN A 33 10.20 13.29 -24.28
CA ASN A 33 9.35 12.23 -24.81
C ASN A 33 8.31 12.82 -25.80
N PRO A 34 8.31 12.40 -27.07
CA PRO A 34 7.42 12.98 -28.09
C PRO A 34 5.93 12.68 -27.86
N THR A 35 5.61 11.68 -27.04
CA THR A 35 4.21 11.31 -26.72
C THR A 35 3.63 12.12 -25.57
N GLN A 36 4.47 12.82 -24.81
CA GLN A 36 4.07 13.52 -23.60
C GLN A 36 3.81 15.00 -23.91
N LYS A 37 2.65 15.50 -23.48
CA LYS A 37 2.35 16.92 -23.51
C LYS A 37 2.64 17.53 -22.16
N ALA A 38 3.45 18.60 -22.16
CA ALA A 38 3.78 19.35 -20.96
C ALA A 38 2.94 20.63 -20.88
N GLN A 39 2.59 21.02 -19.67
CA GLN A 39 2.02 22.34 -19.38
C GLN A 39 2.64 22.88 -18.10
N CYS A 40 3.19 24.10 -18.16
CA CYS A 40 3.67 24.82 -16.99
C CYS A 40 2.63 25.83 -16.50
N ARG A 41 2.48 25.93 -15.17
CA ARG A 41 1.58 26.88 -14.50
C ARG A 41 2.06 27.22 -13.10
N PHE A 42 1.58 28.32 -12.55
CA PHE A 42 1.74 28.63 -11.12
C PHE A 42 0.50 28.17 -10.33
N ASN A 43 0.71 27.51 -9.21
CA ASN A 43 -0.39 27.12 -8.31
C ASN A 43 -0.82 28.27 -7.39
N ALA A 44 -1.84 28.04 -6.54
CA ALA A 44 -2.33 29.06 -5.59
C ALA A 44 -1.29 29.60 -4.59
N LEU A 45 -0.14 28.94 -4.42
CA LEU A 45 0.98 29.42 -3.59
C LEU A 45 2.03 30.19 -4.40
N GLY A 46 1.82 30.35 -5.71
CA GLY A 46 2.77 31.00 -6.60
C GLY A 46 4.02 30.16 -6.87
N GLU A 47 3.92 28.84 -6.72
CA GLU A 47 4.97 27.87 -7.04
C GLU A 47 4.77 27.34 -8.46
N LEU A 48 5.88 27.12 -9.17
CA LEU A 48 5.86 26.62 -10.54
C LEU A 48 5.64 25.10 -10.56
N GLU A 49 4.60 24.68 -11.25
CA GLU A 49 4.26 23.29 -11.53
C GLU A 49 4.47 22.96 -13.01
N VAL A 50 4.93 21.73 -13.28
CA VAL A 50 4.97 21.13 -14.61
C VAL A 50 4.04 19.93 -14.61
N VAL A 51 3.06 19.95 -15.52
CA VAL A 51 2.06 18.91 -15.68
C VAL A 51 2.38 18.12 -16.94
N PHE A 52 2.47 16.80 -16.82
CA PHE A 52 2.60 15.85 -17.92
C PHE A 52 1.42 14.89 -17.88
N ASN A 53 0.46 15.05 -18.81
CA ASN A 53 -0.83 14.35 -18.75
C ASN A 53 -1.48 14.54 -17.36
N ASP A 54 -1.55 13.48 -16.55
CA ASP A 54 -2.13 13.50 -15.19
C ASP A 54 -1.09 13.63 -14.06
N GLN A 55 0.21 13.65 -14.39
CA GLN A 55 1.30 13.75 -13.41
C GLN A 55 1.73 15.20 -13.22
N ILE A 56 1.79 15.66 -11.97
CA ILE A 56 2.19 17.03 -11.62
C ILE A 56 3.48 16.99 -10.82
N PHE A 57 4.47 17.76 -11.26
CA PHE A 57 5.72 18.02 -10.53
C PHE A 57 5.77 19.46 -10.07
N ASN A 58 6.01 19.68 -8.77
CA ASN A 58 6.25 21.00 -8.23
C ASN A 58 7.74 21.36 -8.39
N LEU A 59 8.07 21.98 -9.53
CA LEU A 59 9.44 22.30 -9.91
C LEU A 59 10.09 23.31 -8.95
N THR A 60 9.32 24.27 -8.42
CA THR A 60 9.83 25.18 -7.39
C THR A 60 10.29 24.43 -6.15
N GLN A 61 9.50 23.49 -5.64
CA GLN A 61 9.88 22.69 -4.47
C GLN A 61 11.09 21.81 -4.77
N ILE A 62 11.13 21.15 -5.93
CA ILE A 62 12.30 20.37 -6.37
C ILE A 62 13.56 21.23 -6.31
N LEU A 63 13.55 22.43 -6.89
CA LEU A 63 14.70 23.35 -6.91
C LEU A 63 15.05 23.91 -5.53
N MET A 64 14.05 24.23 -4.68
CA MET A 64 14.26 24.69 -3.30
C MET A 64 14.97 23.66 -2.43
N HIS A 65 14.76 22.37 -2.71
CA HIS A 65 15.44 21.27 -2.04
C HIS A 65 16.76 20.86 -2.72
N GLN A 66 17.31 21.75 -3.55
CA GLN A 66 18.69 21.75 -4.05
C GLN A 66 19.11 20.41 -4.69
N PRO A 67 18.56 20.05 -5.85
CA PRO A 67 18.94 18.83 -6.55
C PRO A 67 20.44 18.86 -6.86
N ASP A 68 21.10 17.71 -6.73
CA ASP A 68 22.53 17.57 -7.03
C ASP A 68 22.75 17.36 -8.53
N PHE A 69 23.13 18.44 -9.21
CA PHE A 69 23.43 18.44 -10.64
C PHE A 69 24.71 17.64 -10.98
N GLU A 70 25.57 17.35 -9.99
CA GLU A 70 26.72 16.45 -10.19
C GLU A 70 26.32 14.96 -10.24
N HIS A 71 25.07 14.63 -9.90
CA HIS A 71 24.56 13.25 -9.84
C HIS A 71 23.61 12.89 -10.98
N PHE A 72 23.46 13.77 -11.98
CA PHE A 72 22.67 13.44 -13.15
C PHE A 72 23.26 12.27 -13.92
N SER A 73 22.40 11.42 -14.46
CA SER A 73 22.76 10.29 -15.29
C SER A 73 21.69 10.11 -16.36
N PHE A 74 22.03 10.52 -17.58
CA PHE A 74 21.19 10.40 -18.76
C PHE A 74 21.79 9.39 -19.73
N SER A 75 20.93 8.65 -20.44
CA SER A 75 21.35 7.74 -21.51
C SER A 75 21.64 8.54 -22.79
N ASP A 76 22.36 7.94 -23.73
CA ASP A 76 22.63 8.55 -25.04
C ASP A 76 21.33 8.89 -25.79
N GLU A 77 20.29 8.07 -25.64
CA GLU A 77 18.93 8.33 -26.16
C GLU A 77 18.34 9.67 -25.68
N VAL A 78 18.62 10.10 -24.44
CA VAL A 78 18.18 11.41 -23.94
C VAL A 78 18.91 12.53 -24.68
N SER A 79 20.19 12.32 -24.99
CA SER A 79 20.98 13.28 -25.77
C SER A 79 20.47 13.40 -27.21
N GLU A 80 20.20 12.27 -27.87
CA GLU A 80 19.63 12.24 -29.23
C GLU A 80 18.28 12.95 -29.31
N HIS A 81 17.38 12.72 -28.35
CA HIS A 81 16.10 13.45 -28.31
C HIS A 81 16.28 14.95 -28.05
N TYR A 82 17.30 15.35 -27.30
CA TYR A 82 17.62 16.77 -27.10
C TYR A 82 18.14 17.42 -28.39
N GLU A 83 18.92 16.71 -29.19
CA GLU A 83 19.36 17.16 -30.52
C GLU A 83 18.15 17.44 -31.43
N MET A 84 17.14 16.56 -31.41
CA MET A 84 15.90 16.81 -32.17
C MET A 84 15.12 18.02 -31.62
N PHE A 85 15.09 18.18 -30.29
CA PHE A 85 14.40 19.29 -29.66
C PHE A 85 15.02 20.66 -30.03
N ILE A 86 16.35 20.76 -30.02
CA ILE A 86 17.06 22.03 -30.19
C ILE A 86 16.81 22.68 -31.56
N GLU A 87 16.50 21.88 -32.58
CA GLU A 87 16.11 22.35 -33.92
C GLU A 87 14.81 23.16 -33.89
N THR A 88 13.95 22.90 -32.91
CA THR A 88 12.65 23.59 -32.73
C THR A 88 12.63 24.61 -31.59
N ALA A 89 13.66 24.65 -30.74
CA ALA A 89 13.75 25.58 -29.61
C ALA A 89 13.81 27.05 -30.05
N SER A 90 13.34 27.97 -29.19
CA SER A 90 13.41 29.41 -29.40
C SER A 90 14.85 29.91 -29.34
N HIS A 91 15.60 29.47 -28.33
CA HIS A 91 17.00 29.81 -28.17
C HIS A 91 17.89 28.78 -28.89
N LYS A 92 18.83 29.28 -29.70
CA LYS A 92 19.74 28.44 -30.49
C LYS A 92 21.16 28.50 -29.92
N PRO A 93 21.85 27.36 -29.80
CA PRO A 93 23.27 27.36 -29.46
C PRO A 93 24.06 27.99 -30.61
N SER A 94 25.17 28.63 -30.27
CA SER A 94 26.02 29.33 -31.23
C SER A 94 27.47 29.30 -30.73
N LEU A 95 28.37 28.78 -31.56
CA LEU A 95 29.82 28.85 -31.33
C LEU A 95 30.34 30.20 -31.83
N GLU A 96 31.13 30.89 -30.99
CA GLU A 96 31.81 32.15 -31.36
C GLU A 96 30.89 33.24 -31.96
N GLY A 97 29.60 33.24 -31.62
CA GLY A 97 28.66 34.21 -32.20
C GLY A 97 28.10 33.85 -33.58
N GLY A 98 28.29 32.62 -34.06
CA GLY A 98 27.72 32.12 -35.30
C GLY A 98 26.18 32.20 -35.37
N VAL A 99 25.63 32.26 -36.59
CA VAL A 99 24.18 32.44 -36.83
C VAL A 99 23.43 31.10 -36.90
N PHE A 100 24.14 29.99 -37.05
CA PHE A 100 23.57 28.66 -37.24
C PHE A 100 23.85 27.75 -36.04
N ILE A 101 22.98 26.76 -35.84
CA ILE A 101 23.20 25.68 -34.87
C ILE A 101 24.49 24.94 -35.28
N PRO A 102 25.51 24.87 -34.40
CA PRO A 102 26.79 24.23 -34.72
C PRO A 102 26.61 22.75 -35.01
N ARG A 103 27.19 22.24 -36.10
CA ARG A 103 27.22 20.82 -36.44
C ARG A 103 28.30 20.09 -35.65
N GLN A 104 28.28 18.76 -35.69
CA GLN A 104 29.31 17.95 -35.02
C GLN A 104 30.72 18.30 -35.53
N GLU A 105 30.88 18.53 -36.83
CA GLU A 105 32.16 18.89 -37.44
C GLU A 105 32.68 20.26 -36.98
N ASP A 106 31.77 21.19 -36.65
CA ASP A 106 32.14 22.50 -36.13
C ASP A 106 32.81 22.37 -34.75
N TYR A 107 32.28 21.49 -33.90
CA TYR A 107 32.90 21.18 -32.60
C TYR A 107 34.24 20.45 -32.75
N GLU A 108 34.38 19.55 -33.72
CA GLU A 108 35.66 18.88 -34.00
C GLU A 108 36.73 19.87 -34.46
N LYS A 109 36.32 20.88 -35.23
CA LYS A 109 37.21 21.97 -35.68
C LYS A 109 37.58 22.93 -34.54
N ALA A 110 36.63 23.22 -33.65
CA ALA A 110 36.85 24.08 -32.48
C ALA A 110 37.75 23.39 -31.43
N ASP A 111 37.51 22.11 -31.15
CA ASP A 111 38.25 21.32 -30.16
C ASP A 111 39.58 20.77 -30.70
N LYS A 112 40.51 21.67 -31.01
CA LYS A 112 41.83 21.33 -31.56
C LYS A 112 42.63 20.39 -30.65
N ASN A 113 42.35 20.39 -29.35
CA ASN A 113 43.05 19.60 -28.35
C ASN A 113 42.30 18.32 -27.95
N LYS A 114 41.18 18.00 -28.60
CA LYS A 114 40.35 16.80 -28.34
C LYS A 114 39.90 16.65 -26.87
N ARG A 115 39.65 17.78 -26.20
CA ARG A 115 39.25 17.88 -24.79
C ARG A 115 37.82 17.41 -24.51
N TYR A 116 36.97 17.40 -25.53
CA TYR A 116 35.52 17.17 -25.43
C TYR A 116 35.05 15.93 -26.21
N THR A 117 35.94 14.96 -26.43
CA THR A 117 35.65 13.72 -27.17
C THR A 117 34.69 12.76 -26.46
N GLN A 118 34.62 12.87 -25.13
CA GLN A 118 33.74 12.11 -24.23
C GLN A 118 32.32 12.68 -24.15
N LEU A 119 32.08 13.88 -24.68
CA LEU A 119 30.76 14.49 -24.75
C LEU A 119 30.01 14.04 -26.00
N THR A 120 28.74 13.71 -25.81
CA THR A 120 27.76 13.57 -26.89
C THR A 120 27.50 14.92 -27.56
N TYR A 121 26.93 14.88 -28.78
CA TYR A 121 26.62 16.11 -29.52
C TYR A 121 25.55 16.94 -28.80
N GLY A 122 24.48 16.33 -28.29
CA GLY A 122 23.49 17.01 -27.44
C GLY A 122 24.06 17.70 -26.21
N GLU A 123 25.04 17.10 -25.51
CA GLU A 123 25.72 17.73 -24.37
C GLU A 123 26.53 18.97 -24.79
N LYS A 124 27.25 18.91 -25.93
CA LYS A 124 27.98 20.07 -26.48
C LYS A 124 27.03 21.20 -26.84
N LEU A 125 25.88 20.88 -27.44
CA LEU A 125 24.83 21.85 -27.75
C LEU A 125 24.25 22.49 -26.48
N ALA A 126 24.01 21.71 -25.42
CA ALA A 126 23.51 22.25 -24.15
C ALA A 126 24.51 23.20 -23.47
N ILE A 127 25.80 22.85 -23.45
CA ILE A 127 26.87 23.72 -22.92
C ILE A 127 26.94 25.01 -23.74
N THR A 128 26.95 24.90 -25.07
CA THR A 128 27.03 26.06 -25.98
C THR A 128 25.79 26.96 -25.88
N LEU A 129 24.61 26.37 -25.69
CA LEU A 129 23.39 27.13 -25.44
C LEU A 129 23.49 27.90 -24.12
N TYR A 130 23.99 27.26 -23.06
CA TYR A 130 24.20 27.94 -21.78
C TYR A 130 25.19 29.10 -21.91
N THR A 131 26.29 28.98 -22.66
CA THR A 131 27.30 30.06 -22.79
C THR A 131 26.86 31.23 -23.67
N SER A 132 25.73 31.09 -24.38
CA SER A 132 25.10 32.17 -25.14
C SER A 132 24.44 33.22 -24.23
N ASN A 133 23.76 34.22 -24.82
CA ASN A 133 22.99 35.21 -24.05
C ASN A 133 21.87 34.60 -23.18
N PHE A 134 21.48 33.33 -23.41
CA PHE A 134 20.49 32.61 -22.62
C PHE A 134 20.95 32.31 -21.17
N TYR A 135 22.25 32.44 -20.87
CA TYR A 135 22.80 32.20 -19.53
C TYR A 135 22.15 33.04 -18.42
N GLU A 136 21.65 34.25 -18.74
CA GLU A 136 21.01 35.15 -17.78
C GLU A 136 19.65 34.59 -17.33
N GLU A 137 18.86 34.09 -18.27
CA GLU A 137 17.55 33.49 -17.99
C GLU A 137 17.69 32.18 -17.22
N ILE A 138 18.63 31.30 -17.63
CA ILE A 138 18.93 30.06 -16.92
C ILE A 138 19.33 30.37 -15.46
N ASN A 139 20.28 31.28 -15.26
CA ASN A 139 20.74 31.59 -13.91
C ASN A 139 19.70 32.33 -13.07
N SER A 140 18.87 33.21 -13.66
CA SER A 140 17.77 33.85 -12.93
C SER A 140 16.76 32.80 -12.48
N PHE A 141 16.38 31.89 -13.37
CA PHE A 141 15.46 30.80 -13.07
C PHE A 141 15.97 29.90 -11.93
N LEU A 142 17.22 29.44 -12.01
CA LEU A 142 17.79 28.57 -10.98
C LEU A 142 17.92 29.28 -9.62
N ARG A 143 18.39 30.53 -9.60
CA ARG A 143 18.58 31.31 -8.36
C ARG A 143 17.27 31.75 -7.71
N THR A 144 16.21 31.92 -8.49
CA THR A 144 14.85 32.22 -7.98
C THR A 144 14.04 30.95 -7.72
N GLN A 145 14.59 29.77 -8.03
CA GLN A 145 13.90 28.48 -7.98
C GLN A 145 12.58 28.50 -8.78
N GLY A 146 12.61 29.14 -9.96
CA GLY A 146 11.45 29.30 -10.85
C GLY A 146 10.40 30.31 -10.38
N ARG A 147 10.72 31.15 -9.39
CA ARG A 147 9.78 32.15 -8.81
C ARG A 147 9.97 33.58 -9.33
N ASP A 148 10.76 33.76 -10.38
CA ASP A 148 10.92 35.06 -11.03
C ASP A 148 9.54 35.62 -11.44
N ILE A 149 9.30 36.89 -11.14
CA ILE A 149 8.01 37.56 -11.41
C ILE A 149 7.76 37.62 -12.93
N SER A 150 8.82 37.76 -13.73
CA SER A 150 8.72 37.81 -15.19
C SER A 150 8.04 36.57 -15.77
N PHE A 151 8.20 35.39 -15.15
CA PHE A 151 7.53 34.17 -15.59
C PHE A 151 6.03 34.15 -15.29
N LYS A 152 5.57 34.87 -14.27
CA LYS A 152 4.14 34.93 -13.91
C LYS A 152 3.31 35.74 -14.91
N GLU A 153 3.96 36.60 -15.69
CA GLU A 153 3.33 37.45 -16.69
C GLU A 153 3.21 36.75 -18.06
N LEU A 154 3.86 35.59 -18.23
CA LEU A 154 3.83 34.82 -19.48
C LEU A 154 2.53 34.03 -19.64
N SER A 155 2.10 33.82 -20.90
CA SER A 155 1.06 32.85 -21.22
C SER A 155 1.52 31.43 -20.86
N SER A 156 0.58 30.51 -20.62
CA SER A 156 0.91 29.11 -20.26
C SER A 156 1.77 28.43 -21.33
N ASP A 157 1.51 28.68 -22.62
CA ASP A 157 2.32 28.13 -23.72
C ASP A 157 3.76 28.68 -23.68
N ARG A 158 3.90 30.01 -23.56
CA ARG A 158 5.23 30.63 -23.54
C ARG A 158 6.02 30.26 -22.28
N LEU A 159 5.34 30.15 -21.14
CA LEU A 159 5.91 29.65 -19.89
C LEU A 159 6.40 28.22 -20.06
N THR A 160 5.63 27.37 -20.73
CA THR A 160 6.01 25.97 -20.97
C THR A 160 7.24 25.87 -21.88
N GLU A 161 7.27 26.63 -22.98
CA GLU A 161 8.43 26.69 -23.88
C GLU A 161 9.70 27.09 -23.13
N ILE A 162 9.65 28.21 -22.39
CA ILE A 162 10.85 28.75 -21.74
C ILE A 162 11.35 27.87 -20.59
N VAL A 163 10.44 27.32 -19.78
CA VAL A 163 10.80 26.41 -18.68
C VAL A 163 11.39 25.12 -19.24
N LYS A 164 10.82 24.59 -20.33
CA LYS A 164 11.36 23.41 -21.01
C LYS A 164 12.79 23.66 -21.51
N GLU A 165 13.04 24.77 -22.20
CA GLU A 165 14.38 25.14 -22.69
C GLU A 165 15.38 25.29 -21.54
N ILE A 166 15.03 26.02 -20.47
CA ILE A 166 15.91 26.24 -19.31
C ILE A 166 16.25 24.91 -18.61
N VAL A 167 15.25 24.08 -18.31
CA VAL A 167 15.44 22.81 -17.59
C VAL A 167 16.30 21.85 -18.42
N LEU A 168 16.01 21.69 -19.71
CA LEU A 168 16.78 20.80 -20.56
C LEU A 168 18.23 21.27 -20.73
N ALA A 169 18.43 22.56 -21.03
CA ALA A 169 19.76 23.13 -21.21
C ALA A 169 20.61 23.01 -19.93
N SER A 170 20.05 23.37 -18.78
CA SER A 170 20.77 23.35 -17.50
C SER A 170 21.13 21.93 -17.06
N CYS A 171 20.22 20.97 -17.17
CA CYS A 171 20.46 19.59 -16.74
C CYS A 171 21.45 18.86 -17.66
N LEU A 172 21.32 19.00 -18.99
CA LEU A 172 22.23 18.35 -19.94
C LEU A 172 23.62 18.99 -19.97
N ALA A 173 23.71 20.32 -19.83
CA ALA A 173 25.00 20.98 -19.69
C ALA A 173 25.73 20.51 -18.42
N ALA A 174 25.02 20.40 -17.30
CA ALA A 174 25.59 19.88 -16.06
C ALA A 174 26.03 18.42 -16.19
N HIS A 175 25.21 17.57 -16.81
CA HIS A 175 25.56 16.17 -17.10
C HIS A 175 26.86 16.08 -17.93
N GLY A 176 26.94 16.83 -19.04
CA GLY A 176 28.16 16.88 -19.86
C GLY A 176 29.39 17.32 -19.07
N LEU A 177 29.28 18.42 -18.31
CA LEU A 177 30.39 18.94 -17.49
C LEU A 177 30.88 17.91 -16.46
N THR A 178 29.99 17.11 -15.88
CA THR A 178 30.39 16.08 -14.89
C THR A 178 31.14 14.90 -15.51
N ARG A 179 30.93 14.64 -16.81
CA ARG A 179 31.62 13.59 -17.58
C ARG A 179 32.96 14.04 -18.16
N LEU A 180 33.28 15.33 -18.13
CA LEU A 180 34.56 15.83 -18.60
C LEU A 180 35.69 15.39 -17.67
N GLU A 181 36.24 14.20 -17.92
CA GLU A 181 37.51 13.76 -17.38
C GLU A 181 38.65 14.50 -18.11
N LEU A 182 39.57 15.09 -17.34
CA LEU A 182 40.79 15.67 -17.90
C LEU A 182 41.88 14.57 -17.96
N PRO A 183 42.80 14.61 -18.93
CA PRO A 183 43.95 13.72 -18.96
C PRO A 183 44.70 13.74 -17.62
N ASN A 184 45.11 12.56 -17.13
CA ASN A 184 45.91 12.38 -15.92
C ASN A 184 47.34 12.90 -16.14
N ASP A 185 47.52 14.21 -16.31
CA ASP A 185 48.84 14.82 -16.36
C ASP A 185 49.27 15.21 -14.94
N SER A 186 49.91 14.25 -14.27
CA SER A 186 50.77 14.37 -13.06
C SER A 186 50.11 14.69 -11.71
N ASP A 187 50.75 14.18 -10.63
CA ASP A 187 50.48 14.36 -9.20
C ASP A 187 50.60 15.84 -8.72
N ASP A 188 50.22 16.83 -9.54
CA ASP A 188 50.34 18.23 -9.17
C ASP A 188 49.25 18.62 -8.16
N SER A 189 49.66 18.67 -6.89
CA SER A 189 48.85 19.17 -5.78
C SER A 189 48.58 20.69 -5.83
N SER A 190 49.02 21.39 -6.88
CA SER A 190 48.79 22.81 -7.05
C SER A 190 47.31 23.14 -7.29
N LEU A 191 46.86 24.25 -6.71
CA LEU A 191 45.49 24.75 -6.90
C LEU A 191 45.46 25.64 -8.13
N GLN A 192 44.45 25.43 -8.97
CA GLN A 192 44.08 26.33 -10.04
C GLN A 192 43.22 27.46 -9.45
N GLU A 193 43.46 28.68 -9.90
CA GLU A 193 42.62 29.83 -9.59
C GLU A 193 41.77 30.20 -10.80
N VAL A 194 40.48 30.42 -10.55
CA VAL A 194 39.55 30.99 -11.53
C VAL A 194 38.86 32.20 -10.93
N TYR A 195 38.53 33.16 -11.78
CA TYR A 195 38.05 34.47 -11.38
C TYR A 195 36.67 34.73 -11.97
N ARG A 196 35.83 35.42 -11.20
CA ARG A 196 34.54 35.93 -11.64
C ARG A 196 34.41 37.41 -11.25
N ALA A 197 34.07 38.24 -12.23
CA ALA A 197 33.76 39.65 -12.01
C ALA A 197 32.26 39.81 -11.72
N GLU A 198 31.93 40.51 -10.63
CA GLU A 198 30.56 40.75 -10.19
C GLU A 198 30.35 42.24 -9.92
N SER A 199 29.11 42.70 -10.06
CA SER A 199 28.75 44.06 -9.71
C SER A 199 28.00 44.08 -8.39
N SER A 200 28.54 44.75 -7.37
CA SER A 200 28.03 44.69 -6.00
C SER A 200 26.59 45.21 -5.87
N HIS A 201 26.18 46.14 -6.72
CA HIS A 201 24.79 46.63 -6.77
C HIS A 201 23.78 45.58 -7.30
N ARG A 202 24.25 44.54 -8.00
CA ARG A 202 23.44 43.41 -8.48
C ARG A 202 23.50 42.19 -7.56
N ILE A 203 24.40 42.17 -6.57
CA ILE A 203 24.47 41.10 -5.59
C ILE A 203 23.43 41.40 -4.50
N PRO A 204 22.43 40.52 -4.26
CA PRO A 204 21.47 40.73 -3.19
C PRO A 204 22.17 40.83 -1.83
N GLU A 205 21.68 41.71 -0.95
CA GLU A 205 22.25 41.91 0.39
C GLU A 205 22.26 40.61 1.21
N SER A 206 21.26 39.74 0.99
CA SER A 206 21.20 38.40 1.59
C SER A 206 22.38 37.52 1.19
N VAL A 207 22.78 37.52 -0.08
CA VAL A 207 23.94 36.77 -0.59
C VAL A 207 25.23 37.35 0.01
N TRP A 208 25.34 38.68 0.10
CA TRP A 208 26.48 39.34 0.73
C TRP A 208 26.65 38.90 2.19
N LYS A 209 25.58 38.95 2.98
CA LYS A 209 25.55 38.50 4.38
C LYS A 209 25.87 37.02 4.52
N GLN A 210 25.38 36.18 3.61
CA GLN A 210 25.70 34.75 3.61
C GLN A 210 27.19 34.52 3.41
N ARG A 211 27.84 35.19 2.44
CA ARG A 211 29.28 35.05 2.18
C ARG A 211 30.13 35.42 3.40
N HIS A 212 29.84 36.55 4.05
CA HIS A 212 30.53 36.92 5.30
C HIS A 212 30.31 35.90 6.41
N LYS A 213 29.07 35.44 6.61
CA LYS A 213 28.78 34.40 7.59
C LYS A 213 29.53 33.10 7.30
N ALA A 214 29.71 32.74 6.04
CA ALA A 214 30.50 31.55 5.66
C ALA A 214 31.99 31.72 5.95
N ILE A 215 32.54 32.93 5.83
CA ILE A 215 33.91 33.23 6.27
C ILE A 215 34.04 32.98 7.77
N ASP A 216 33.09 33.46 8.56
CA ASP A 216 33.13 33.35 10.03
C ASP A 216 32.88 31.92 10.53
N THR A 217 31.97 31.19 9.90
CA THR A 217 31.52 29.86 10.34
C THR A 217 32.25 28.70 9.67
N HIS A 218 32.96 28.96 8.57
CA HIS A 218 33.55 27.96 7.68
C HIS A 218 32.57 26.95 7.09
N ILE A 219 31.26 27.22 7.17
CA ILE A 219 30.23 26.40 6.53
C ILE A 219 30.14 26.80 5.05
N PRO A 220 30.30 25.85 4.11
CA PRO A 220 30.26 26.18 2.69
C PRO A 220 28.87 26.59 2.24
N ILE A 221 28.81 27.49 1.25
CA ILE A 221 27.58 27.96 0.64
C ILE A 221 27.39 27.28 -0.70
N ARG A 222 26.19 26.74 -0.91
CA ARG A 222 25.78 26.19 -2.19
C ARG A 222 25.35 27.31 -3.15
N GLN A 223 25.86 27.30 -4.38
CA GLN A 223 25.48 28.28 -5.41
C GLN A 223 24.40 27.68 -6.32
N ASP A 224 23.19 28.23 -6.32
CA ASP A 224 22.03 27.63 -7.01
C ASP A 224 22.14 27.64 -8.54
N GLY A 225 22.91 28.56 -9.12
CA GLY A 225 23.12 28.66 -10.58
C GLY A 225 24.52 28.22 -10.99
N PHE A 226 24.76 28.19 -12.30
CA PHE A 226 26.10 28.00 -12.85
C PHE A 226 27.02 29.14 -12.42
N ILE A 227 28.29 28.81 -12.21
CA ILE A 227 29.35 29.79 -11.99
C ILE A 227 30.20 29.82 -13.26
N SER A 228 29.91 30.79 -14.12
CA SER A 228 30.85 31.20 -15.18
C SER A 228 31.99 32.00 -14.56
N SER A 229 33.22 31.60 -14.90
CA SER A 229 34.50 32.13 -14.42
C SER A 229 35.55 32.02 -15.52
N SER A 230 36.74 32.58 -15.30
CA SER A 230 37.87 32.51 -16.24
C SER A 230 39.18 32.25 -15.51
N GLU A 231 40.11 31.56 -16.16
CA GLU A 231 41.47 31.36 -15.63
C GLU A 231 42.31 32.66 -15.69
N ASP A 232 41.97 33.57 -16.60
CA ASP A 232 42.64 34.86 -16.73
C ASP A 232 41.70 36.01 -16.33
N MET A 233 42.11 36.78 -15.34
CA MET A 233 41.35 37.94 -14.89
C MET A 233 41.17 39.00 -16.00
N ASN A 234 42.10 39.07 -16.95
CA ASN A 234 42.03 40.01 -18.08
C ASN A 234 41.07 39.56 -19.18
N ALA A 235 40.74 38.27 -19.26
CA ALA A 235 39.75 37.75 -20.19
C ALA A 235 38.31 38.08 -19.74
N MET A 236 38.12 38.51 -18.50
CA MET A 236 36.81 38.94 -17.99
C MET A 236 36.46 40.36 -18.40
N LYS A 237 35.17 40.61 -18.70
CA LYS A 237 34.65 41.98 -18.81
C LYS A 237 34.59 42.65 -17.44
N LEU A 238 35.61 43.45 -17.12
CA LEU A 238 35.68 44.19 -15.85
C LEU A 238 34.82 45.46 -15.83
N SER A 239 34.44 46.00 -16.99
CA SER A 239 33.62 47.22 -17.07
C SER A 239 32.27 47.05 -16.37
N GLY A 240 31.92 47.98 -15.47
CA GLY A 240 30.67 47.92 -14.70
C GLY A 240 30.66 46.95 -13.51
N THR A 241 31.81 46.34 -13.18
CA THR A 241 31.98 45.43 -12.03
C THR A 241 32.93 46.03 -10.99
N ASP A 242 32.67 45.80 -9.71
CA ASP A 242 33.47 46.32 -8.59
C ASP A 242 33.84 45.23 -7.57
N THR A 243 33.46 43.97 -7.85
CA THR A 243 33.68 42.81 -6.99
C THR A 243 34.37 41.70 -7.78
N THR A 244 35.37 41.05 -7.20
CA THR A 244 35.99 39.83 -7.72
C THR A 244 35.70 38.68 -6.77
N LEU A 245 35.21 37.57 -7.31
CA LEU A 245 35.22 36.28 -6.64
C LEU A 245 36.39 35.47 -7.20
N LYS A 246 37.40 35.25 -6.35
CA LYS A 246 38.57 34.42 -6.62
C LYS A 246 38.29 33.02 -6.08
N ILE A 247 38.24 32.03 -6.96
CA ILE A 247 37.87 30.65 -6.62
C ILE A 247 39.08 29.75 -6.84
N SER A 248 39.53 29.08 -5.78
CA SER A 248 40.58 28.07 -5.87
C SER A 248 39.97 26.68 -5.93
N GLN A 249 40.46 25.87 -6.88
CA GLN A 249 40.06 24.47 -7.07
C GLN A 249 41.28 23.61 -7.42
N PRO A 250 41.23 22.28 -7.24
CA PRO A 250 42.23 21.39 -7.81
C PRO A 250 42.34 21.54 -9.33
N HIS A 251 43.49 21.27 -9.94
CA HIS A 251 43.65 21.32 -11.41
C HIS A 251 42.68 20.37 -12.15
N HIS A 252 42.32 19.24 -11.53
CA HIS A 252 41.26 18.34 -11.98
C HIS A 252 39.92 18.60 -11.25
N GLY A 253 39.67 19.87 -10.93
CA GLY A 253 38.57 20.31 -10.07
C GLY A 253 37.18 20.17 -10.68
N ILE A 254 36.20 20.69 -9.94
CA ILE A 254 34.78 20.65 -10.32
C ILE A 254 34.51 21.56 -11.52
N GLY A 255 35.17 22.71 -11.60
CA GLY A 255 35.07 23.63 -12.72
C GLY A 255 35.74 23.06 -13.96
N LYS A 256 35.04 23.09 -15.09
CA LYS A 256 35.53 22.57 -16.38
C LYS A 256 35.71 23.70 -17.37
N ARG A 257 36.85 23.69 -18.07
CA ARG A 257 37.10 24.63 -19.16
C ARG A 257 36.20 24.31 -20.35
N VAL A 258 35.47 25.30 -20.84
CA VAL A 258 34.55 25.18 -21.98
C VAL A 258 34.81 26.21 -23.07
N GLN A 259 35.99 26.85 -23.07
CA GLN A 259 36.27 27.96 -24.00
C GLN A 259 35.96 27.59 -25.46
N ASP A 260 36.31 26.37 -25.92
CA ASP A 260 36.14 25.97 -27.32
C ASP A 260 34.69 25.54 -27.62
N LEU A 261 33.83 25.50 -26.60
CA LEU A 261 32.38 25.32 -26.68
C LEU A 261 31.62 26.62 -26.37
N SER A 262 32.31 27.73 -26.13
CA SER A 262 31.67 28.97 -25.66
C SER A 262 31.22 29.86 -26.82
N TYR A 263 30.10 30.55 -26.63
CA TYR A 263 29.70 31.68 -27.48
C TYR A 263 30.78 32.78 -27.51
N LYS A 264 31.58 32.90 -26.45
CA LYS A 264 32.70 33.85 -26.33
C LYS A 264 34.01 33.13 -26.00
N GLY A 265 34.63 32.55 -27.02
CA GLY A 265 35.89 31.82 -26.86
C GLY A 265 37.03 32.65 -26.25
N ASP A 266 36.98 33.98 -26.36
CA ASP A 266 37.96 34.92 -25.81
C ASP A 266 37.88 35.08 -24.28
N GLU A 267 36.75 34.74 -23.65
CA GLU A 267 36.58 34.84 -22.20
C GLU A 267 37.27 33.69 -21.42
N GLN A 268 37.87 32.70 -22.11
CA GLN A 268 38.56 31.52 -21.53
C GLN A 268 37.72 30.84 -20.43
N GLU A 269 36.46 30.58 -20.76
CA GLU A 269 35.44 30.26 -19.78
C GLU A 269 35.68 28.90 -19.08
N VAL A 270 35.53 28.93 -17.75
CA VAL A 270 35.47 27.77 -16.85
C VAL A 270 34.12 27.77 -16.16
N LEU A 271 33.36 26.69 -16.31
CA LEU A 271 32.04 26.52 -15.73
C LEU A 271 32.05 25.59 -14.53
N LEU A 272 31.44 26.03 -13.44
CA LEU A 272 31.02 25.16 -12.34
C LEU A 272 29.51 24.95 -12.42
N VAL A 273 29.08 23.71 -12.23
CA VAL A 273 27.67 23.31 -12.33
C VAL A 273 26.81 23.94 -11.22
N PRO A 274 25.48 24.05 -11.41
CA PRO A 274 24.57 24.46 -10.37
C PRO A 274 24.69 23.59 -9.13
N GLY A 275 24.53 24.18 -7.96
CA GLY A 275 24.66 23.50 -6.70
C GLY A 275 26.11 23.28 -6.22
N THR A 276 27.12 23.86 -6.88
CA THR A 276 28.52 23.80 -6.41
C THR A 276 28.66 24.48 -5.04
N GLN A 277 29.37 23.83 -4.11
CA GLN A 277 29.65 24.37 -2.78
C GLN A 277 30.95 25.19 -2.77
N LEU A 278 30.86 26.41 -2.24
CA LEU A 278 31.98 27.31 -2.04
C LEU A 278 32.23 27.56 -0.55
N ALA A 279 33.42 27.23 -0.07
CA ALA A 279 33.89 27.61 1.25
C ALA A 279 34.63 28.95 1.16
N PHE A 280 34.04 30.01 1.71
CA PHE A 280 34.64 31.35 1.67
C PHE A 280 35.74 31.47 2.73
N GLY A 281 36.93 31.88 2.30
CA GLY A 281 38.14 31.91 3.13
C GLY A 281 38.52 33.30 3.62
N SER A 282 38.26 34.35 2.84
CA SER A 282 38.58 35.72 3.21
C SER A 282 37.75 36.73 2.41
N PHE A 283 37.71 37.96 2.93
CA PHE A 283 37.20 39.14 2.25
C PHE A 283 38.20 40.28 2.43
N SER A 284 38.54 40.97 1.34
CA SER A 284 39.43 42.13 1.35
C SER A 284 38.96 43.19 0.37
N GLN A 285 39.55 44.38 0.45
CA GLN A 285 39.36 45.44 -0.52
C GLN A 285 40.73 45.84 -1.08
N ASP A 286 40.94 45.60 -2.37
CA ASP A 286 42.19 45.91 -3.07
C ASP A 286 41.94 46.94 -4.17
N LYS A 287 42.64 48.07 -4.11
CA LYS A 287 42.50 49.20 -5.08
C LYS A 287 41.05 49.62 -5.34
N GLY A 288 40.22 49.61 -4.30
CA GLY A 288 38.79 49.96 -4.37
C GLY A 288 37.86 48.81 -4.81
N ARG A 289 38.42 47.68 -5.27
CA ARG A 289 37.67 46.48 -5.66
C ARG A 289 37.48 45.55 -4.46
N LYS A 290 36.27 45.03 -4.28
CA LYS A 290 35.93 44.08 -3.21
C LYS A 290 36.32 42.67 -3.66
N VAL A 291 37.09 41.92 -2.86
CA VAL A 291 37.60 40.61 -3.24
C VAL A 291 37.13 39.56 -2.23
N PHE A 292 36.40 38.55 -2.72
CA PHE A 292 36.12 37.34 -1.98
C PHE A 292 37.06 36.22 -2.44
N GLU A 293 37.70 35.55 -1.50
CA GLU A 293 38.41 34.29 -1.77
C GLU A 293 37.54 33.12 -1.34
N ALA A 294 37.37 32.14 -2.23
CA ALA A 294 36.59 30.95 -1.99
C ALA A 294 37.31 29.69 -2.49
N PHE A 295 36.96 28.56 -1.91
CA PHE A 295 37.44 27.24 -2.31
C PHE A 295 36.27 26.38 -2.77
N VAL A 296 36.45 25.70 -3.89
CA VAL A 296 35.51 24.67 -4.32
C VAL A 296 35.65 23.46 -3.40
N VAL A 297 34.54 22.98 -2.85
CA VAL A 297 34.55 21.84 -1.91
C VAL A 297 33.42 20.88 -2.21
N ARG A 298 33.58 19.62 -1.79
CA ARG A 298 32.49 18.62 -1.72
C ARG A 298 32.31 18.22 -0.26
N SER A 299 31.28 18.75 0.38
CA SER A 299 30.98 18.50 1.79
C SER A 299 29.56 17.99 1.99
N LEU A 300 29.35 17.17 3.01
CA LEU A 300 28.01 16.84 3.50
C LEU A 300 27.36 17.98 4.31
N ASP A 301 28.08 19.07 4.57
CA ASP A 301 27.55 20.24 5.26
C ASP A 301 26.44 20.92 4.47
N GLY A 302 25.30 21.12 5.12
CA GLY A 302 24.12 21.72 4.49
C GLY A 302 23.38 20.79 3.51
N ILE A 303 23.81 19.53 3.35
CA ILE A 303 23.15 18.55 2.49
C ILE A 303 22.37 17.57 3.36
N ASP A 304 21.05 17.54 3.16
CA ASP A 304 20.18 16.53 3.74
C ASP A 304 19.45 15.80 2.60
N PRO A 305 19.83 14.54 2.29
CA PRO A 305 19.20 13.78 1.21
C PRO A 305 17.73 13.44 1.49
N SER A 306 17.28 13.59 2.74
CA SER A 306 15.89 13.42 3.16
C SER A 306 15.09 14.72 3.25
N SER A 307 15.71 15.86 2.88
CA SER A 307 15.02 17.15 2.88
C SER A 307 13.87 17.23 1.90
N TYR A 308 13.84 16.36 0.88
CA TYR A 308 12.77 16.21 -0.11
C TYR A 308 12.34 14.75 -0.23
N SER A 309 11.04 14.52 -0.40
CA SER A 309 10.46 13.21 -0.69
C SER A 309 9.43 13.34 -1.80
N THR A 310 9.58 12.57 -2.88
CA THR A 310 8.63 12.55 -4.01
C THR A 310 7.19 12.30 -3.53
N VAL A 311 7.00 11.36 -2.60
CA VAL A 311 5.67 11.03 -2.05
C VAL A 311 5.06 12.21 -1.31
N ASN A 312 5.85 12.89 -0.46
CA ASN A 312 5.34 14.04 0.28
C ASN A 312 5.05 15.23 -0.64
N ALA A 313 5.87 15.44 -1.68
CA ALA A 313 5.67 16.49 -2.67
C ALA A 313 4.41 16.25 -3.53
N GLU A 314 4.17 15.01 -3.95
CA GLU A 314 2.94 14.61 -4.65
C GLU A 314 1.70 14.86 -3.78
N ILE A 315 1.74 14.45 -2.52
CA ILE A 315 0.64 14.68 -1.58
C ILE A 315 0.41 16.16 -1.35
N ARG A 316 1.46 16.95 -1.18
CA ARG A 316 1.36 18.40 -1.03
C ARG A 316 0.69 19.04 -2.25
N THR A 317 1.07 18.61 -3.45
CA THR A 317 0.47 19.06 -4.72
C THR A 317 -1.01 18.72 -4.79
N GLN A 318 -1.39 17.49 -4.39
CA GLN A 318 -2.81 17.11 -4.33
C GLN A 318 -3.59 17.87 -3.26
N LEU A 319 -2.98 18.20 -2.11
CA LEU A 319 -3.59 19.06 -1.09
C LEU A 319 -3.80 20.49 -1.60
N ILE A 320 -2.88 21.04 -2.39
CA ILE A 320 -3.04 22.36 -3.04
C ILE A 320 -4.22 22.33 -4.02
N SER A 321 -4.28 21.32 -4.89
CA SER A 321 -5.41 21.12 -5.82
C SER A 321 -6.74 20.97 -5.07
N LEU A 322 -6.75 20.23 -3.96
CA LEU A 322 -7.93 20.12 -3.11
C LEU A 322 -8.33 21.46 -2.48
N ARG A 323 -7.35 22.24 -2.01
CA ARG A 323 -7.56 23.59 -1.47
C ARG A 323 -8.17 24.53 -2.51
N GLU A 324 -7.69 24.49 -3.75
CA GLU A 324 -8.24 25.25 -4.88
C GLU A 324 -9.69 24.85 -5.20
N GLN A 325 -9.99 23.54 -5.21
CA GLN A 325 -11.36 23.04 -5.42
C GLN A 325 -12.32 23.55 -4.32
N VAL A 326 -11.93 23.47 -3.05
CA VAL A 326 -12.75 23.97 -1.93
C VAL A 326 -12.92 25.49 -1.99
N ASP A 327 -11.88 26.23 -2.38
CA ASP A 327 -11.93 27.69 -2.56
C ASP A 327 -12.84 28.09 -3.73
N TYR A 328 -12.83 27.34 -4.83
CA TYR A 328 -13.74 27.51 -5.95
C TYR A 328 -15.20 27.31 -5.52
N LEU A 329 -15.50 26.23 -4.79
CA LEU A 329 -16.85 25.98 -4.24
C LEU A 329 -17.32 27.13 -3.34
N ARG A 330 -16.41 27.72 -2.55
CA ARG A 330 -16.69 28.92 -1.75
C ARG A 330 -16.98 30.14 -2.64
N GLY A 331 -16.27 30.29 -3.76
CA GLY A 331 -16.42 31.38 -4.72
C GLY A 331 -17.73 31.35 -5.51
N GLN A 332 -18.36 30.17 -5.66
CA GLN A 332 -19.66 30.01 -6.31
C GLN A 332 -20.84 30.54 -5.49
N VAL A 333 -20.58 31.14 -4.32
CA VAL A 333 -21.61 31.76 -3.50
C VAL A 333 -21.90 33.18 -4.01
N PRO A 334 -23.11 33.46 -4.52
CA PRO A 334 -23.45 34.82 -4.91
C PRO A 334 -23.41 35.75 -3.69
N PRO A 335 -22.93 37.00 -3.84
CA PRO A 335 -22.97 37.98 -2.77
C PRO A 335 -24.43 38.19 -2.32
N PRO A 336 -24.67 38.45 -1.02
CA PRO A 336 -26.03 38.62 -0.50
C PRO A 336 -26.71 39.81 -1.18
N GLN A 337 -27.52 39.55 -2.19
CA GLN A 337 -28.40 40.56 -2.77
C GLN A 337 -29.61 40.72 -1.84
N LYS A 338 -30.05 41.97 -1.63
CA LYS A 338 -31.30 42.30 -0.95
C LYS A 338 -32.48 41.92 -1.87
N THR A 339 -32.81 40.64 -1.98
CA THR A 339 -33.97 40.19 -2.77
C THR A 339 -35.24 40.16 -1.92
N PRO A 340 -36.41 40.57 -2.47
CA PRO A 340 -37.69 40.52 -1.77
C PRO A 340 -38.07 39.09 -1.36
N PHE A 341 -38.75 38.97 -0.21
CA PHE A 341 -39.10 37.71 0.48
C PHE A 341 -39.86 36.69 -0.40
N SER A 342 -40.49 37.11 -1.50
CA SER A 342 -41.25 36.25 -2.42
C SER A 342 -40.40 35.40 -3.37
N LEU A 343 -39.12 35.73 -3.59
CA LEU A 343 -38.19 34.97 -4.46
C LEU A 343 -37.32 33.95 -3.69
N TRP A 344 -37.40 33.92 -2.36
CA TRP A 344 -36.57 33.06 -1.52
C TRP A 344 -36.93 31.56 -1.61
N LYS A 345 -38.15 31.23 -2.04
CA LYS A 345 -38.60 29.82 -2.19
C LYS A 345 -38.09 29.13 -3.46
N SER A 346 -37.55 29.86 -4.46
CA SER A 346 -37.03 29.25 -5.70
C SER A 346 -35.50 29.09 -5.74
N LEU A 347 -34.78 29.47 -4.69
CA LEU A 347 -33.32 29.32 -4.56
C LEU A 347 -32.99 28.19 -3.58
N SER A 348 -33.49 26.97 -3.82
CA SER A 348 -33.10 25.77 -3.05
C SER A 348 -31.63 25.37 -3.23
N ASN A 349 -30.89 26.07 -4.08
CA ASN A 349 -29.48 25.81 -4.41
C ASN A 349 -28.49 26.80 -3.75
N SER A 350 -28.92 27.69 -2.84
CA SER A 350 -28.01 28.65 -2.20
C SER A 350 -27.26 28.06 -1.00
N ILE A 351 -25.94 28.16 -0.99
CA ILE A 351 -25.08 27.76 0.14
C ILE A 351 -25.37 28.63 1.38
N LYS A 352 -25.58 28.00 2.54
CA LYS A 352 -25.88 28.70 3.80
C LYS A 352 -24.63 29.41 4.32
N LYS A 353 -24.80 30.56 4.99
CA LYS A 353 -23.69 31.29 5.64
C LYS A 353 -22.84 30.42 6.57
N THR A 354 -23.48 29.49 7.28
CA THR A 354 -22.80 28.52 8.16
C THR A 354 -21.96 27.49 7.42
N GLU A 355 -22.25 27.21 6.16
CA GLU A 355 -21.49 26.30 5.29
C GLU A 355 -20.27 27.03 4.72
N ILE A 356 -20.41 28.30 4.32
CA ILE A 356 -19.29 29.16 3.90
C ILE A 356 -18.22 29.25 5.00
N VAL A 357 -18.64 29.48 6.25
CA VAL A 357 -17.72 29.55 7.40
C VAL A 357 -17.00 28.21 7.59
N ALA A 358 -17.68 27.08 7.36
CA ALA A 358 -17.07 25.76 7.46
C ALA A 358 -16.08 25.48 6.32
N LEU A 359 -16.41 25.86 5.08
CA LEU A 359 -15.48 25.79 3.93
C LEU A 359 -14.24 26.66 4.18
N GLN A 360 -14.42 27.87 4.71
CA GLN A 360 -13.29 28.75 5.07
C GLN A 360 -12.38 28.14 6.13
N ASP A 361 -12.97 27.47 7.13
CA ASP A 361 -12.19 26.74 8.14
C ASP A 361 -11.42 25.57 7.52
N GLN A 362 -12.02 24.83 6.58
CA GLN A 362 -11.32 23.76 5.85
C GLN A 362 -10.15 24.30 5.01
N ILE A 363 -10.33 25.42 4.30
CA ILE A 363 -9.25 26.08 3.55
C ILE A 363 -8.09 26.44 4.48
N LYS A 364 -8.36 27.07 5.63
CA LYS A 364 -7.32 27.41 6.62
C LYS A 364 -6.59 26.17 7.15
N GLN A 365 -7.29 25.04 7.29
CA GLN A 365 -6.68 23.79 7.73
C GLN A 365 -5.82 23.17 6.64
N LEU A 366 -6.27 23.20 5.38
CA LEU A 366 -5.50 22.79 4.22
C LEU A 366 -4.24 23.65 4.08
N ASP A 367 -4.35 24.98 4.15
CA ASP A 367 -3.19 25.90 4.08
C ASP A 367 -2.14 25.55 5.15
N LYS A 368 -2.57 25.32 6.40
CA LYS A 368 -1.68 24.87 7.49
C LYS A 368 -1.04 23.52 7.20
N LEU A 369 -1.80 22.59 6.62
CA LEU A 369 -1.31 21.24 6.34
C LEU A 369 -0.33 21.25 5.15
N ILE A 370 -0.59 22.02 4.11
CA ILE A 370 0.29 22.20 2.94
C ILE A 370 1.66 22.73 3.38
N LEU A 371 1.67 23.78 4.20
CA LEU A 371 2.91 24.33 4.78
C LEU A 371 3.61 23.31 5.69
N TRP A 372 2.85 22.50 6.41
CA TRP A 372 3.42 21.47 7.28
C TRP A 372 4.02 20.30 6.49
N PHE A 373 3.44 19.95 5.33
CA PHE A 373 3.97 18.90 4.45
C PHE A 373 5.25 19.33 3.70
N GLU A 374 5.55 20.63 3.64
CA GLU A 374 6.82 21.16 3.14
C GLU A 374 8.01 20.70 3.98
N ASP A 375 7.81 20.48 5.30
CA ASP A 375 8.86 19.92 6.15
C ASP A 375 8.86 18.38 6.08
N ASN A 376 9.91 17.84 5.45
CA ASN A 376 10.12 16.40 5.34
C ASN A 376 10.69 15.74 6.60
N LYS A 377 11.06 16.52 7.63
CA LYS A 377 11.58 15.98 8.90
C LYS A 377 10.50 15.33 9.77
N HIS A 378 9.23 15.63 9.52
CA HIS A 378 8.11 15.03 10.25
C HIS A 378 7.98 13.53 9.96
N LYS A 379 7.73 12.74 11.00
CA LYS A 379 7.56 11.28 10.88
C LYS A 379 6.31 10.96 10.06
N THR A 380 6.37 9.90 9.24
CA THR A 380 5.23 9.45 8.43
C THR A 380 3.97 9.20 9.27
N SER A 381 4.11 8.66 10.48
CA SER A 381 2.97 8.45 11.39
C SER A 381 2.29 9.75 11.83
N GLU A 382 3.06 10.83 12.05
CA GLU A 382 2.51 12.15 12.34
C GLU A 382 1.78 12.72 11.13
N LYS A 383 2.33 12.51 9.92
CA LYS A 383 1.70 12.95 8.66
C LYS A 383 0.36 12.26 8.44
N ILE A 384 0.31 10.93 8.65
CA ILE A 384 -0.90 10.12 8.60
C ILE A 384 -1.93 10.65 9.60
N ALA A 385 -1.55 10.83 10.87
CA ALA A 385 -2.46 11.32 11.91
C ALA A 385 -3.08 12.70 11.58
N LYS A 386 -2.30 13.59 10.94
CA LYS A 386 -2.80 14.91 10.50
C LYS A 386 -3.81 14.79 9.35
N LEU A 387 -3.53 13.93 8.36
CA LEU A 387 -4.47 13.67 7.28
C LEU A 387 -5.74 12.96 7.77
N GLU A 388 -5.63 12.02 8.70
CA GLU A 388 -6.79 11.36 9.33
C GLU A 388 -7.66 12.37 10.10
N ALA A 389 -7.03 13.30 10.82
CA ALA A 389 -7.73 14.37 11.51
C ALA A 389 -8.45 15.32 10.54
N LEU A 390 -7.84 15.64 9.40
CA LEU A 390 -8.47 16.40 8.32
C LEU A 390 -9.64 15.62 7.71
N ASN A 391 -9.44 14.33 7.38
CA ASN A 391 -10.47 13.47 6.79
C ASN A 391 -11.70 13.36 7.70
N LYS A 392 -11.48 13.15 9.01
CA LYS A 392 -12.55 13.11 10.01
C LYS A 392 -13.36 14.41 10.05
N LYS A 393 -12.72 15.57 9.89
CA LYS A 393 -13.41 16.86 9.84
C LYS A 393 -14.14 17.06 8.51
N MET A 394 -13.54 16.64 7.39
CA MET A 394 -14.18 16.67 6.08
C MET A 394 -15.43 15.80 6.06
N GLY A 395 -15.37 14.56 6.56
CA GLY A 395 -16.53 13.68 6.67
C GLY A 395 -17.67 14.27 7.51
N LYS A 396 -17.35 14.93 8.64
CA LYS A 396 -18.36 15.68 9.42
C LYS A 396 -19.02 16.81 8.63
N LEU A 397 -18.25 17.49 7.77
CA LEU A 397 -18.78 18.54 6.91
C LEU A 397 -19.67 17.95 5.80
N VAL A 398 -19.24 16.87 5.15
CA VAL A 398 -20.02 16.12 4.14
C VAL A 398 -21.39 15.74 4.69
N GLU A 399 -21.42 15.22 5.91
CA GLU A 399 -22.66 14.87 6.62
C GLU A 399 -23.54 16.08 6.90
N LYS A 400 -22.95 17.19 7.34
CA LYS A 400 -23.68 18.44 7.60
C LYS A 400 -24.32 19.00 6.33
N VAL A 401 -23.71 18.80 5.17
CA VAL A 401 -24.20 19.29 3.87
C VAL A 401 -24.89 18.22 3.03
N ARG A 402 -25.28 17.07 3.62
CA ARG A 402 -25.91 15.95 2.89
C ARG A 402 -27.12 16.37 2.04
N GLY A 403 -27.86 17.40 2.46
CA GLY A 403 -28.99 17.95 1.71
C GLY A 403 -28.63 18.98 0.62
N SER A 404 -27.35 19.27 0.39
CA SER A 404 -26.89 20.26 -0.60
C SER A 404 -26.43 19.59 -1.88
N ASN A 405 -27.19 19.76 -2.96
CA ASN A 405 -26.82 19.25 -4.29
C ASN A 405 -25.53 19.87 -4.84
N LEU A 406 -25.15 21.07 -4.38
CA LEU A 406 -23.97 21.78 -4.85
C LEU A 406 -22.69 21.37 -4.09
N LEU A 407 -22.80 21.03 -2.80
CA LEU A 407 -21.65 20.80 -1.93
C LEU A 407 -21.42 19.32 -1.58
N HIS A 408 -22.46 18.49 -1.55
CA HIS A 408 -22.32 17.13 -1.03
C HIS A 408 -21.34 16.28 -1.83
N GLU A 409 -21.56 16.10 -3.14
CA GLU A 409 -20.69 15.26 -3.97
C GLU A 409 -19.24 15.80 -4.06
N PRO A 410 -18.99 17.11 -4.31
CA PRO A 410 -17.62 17.62 -4.34
C PRO A 410 -16.86 17.45 -3.02
N LEU A 411 -17.54 17.60 -1.87
CA LEU A 411 -16.89 17.41 -0.56
C LEU A 411 -16.71 15.93 -0.21
N LYS A 412 -17.59 15.05 -0.70
CA LYS A 412 -17.42 13.60 -0.60
C LYS A 412 -16.21 13.15 -1.41
N ASP A 413 -16.08 13.63 -2.64
CA ASP A 413 -14.90 13.41 -3.48
C ASP A 413 -13.63 13.93 -2.82
N ALA A 414 -13.68 15.12 -2.20
CA ALA A 414 -12.58 15.66 -1.40
C ALA A 414 -12.18 14.73 -0.24
N SER A 415 -13.16 14.18 0.49
CA SER A 415 -12.91 13.22 1.56
C SER A 415 -12.25 11.93 1.04
N THR A 416 -12.75 11.41 -0.08
CA THR A 416 -12.17 10.25 -0.77
C THR A 416 -10.72 10.52 -1.20
N LYS A 417 -10.43 11.69 -1.77
CA LYS A 417 -9.06 12.10 -2.11
C LYS A 417 -8.16 12.10 -0.86
N ILE A 418 -8.60 12.65 0.26
CA ILE A 418 -7.82 12.62 1.51
C ILE A 418 -7.54 11.18 1.97
N SER A 419 -8.52 10.28 1.87
CA SER A 419 -8.31 8.85 2.14
C SER A 419 -7.24 8.24 1.23
N HIS A 420 -7.26 8.57 -0.06
CA HIS A 420 -6.22 8.13 -1.00
C HIS A 420 -4.84 8.69 -0.63
N LEU A 421 -4.73 9.95 -0.17
CA LEU A 421 -3.45 10.52 0.28
C LEU A 421 -2.89 9.79 1.51
N ILE A 422 -3.75 9.43 2.46
CA ILE A 422 -3.36 8.61 3.63
C ILE A 422 -2.79 7.27 3.16
N MET A 423 -3.45 6.64 2.20
CA MET A 423 -3.01 5.40 1.60
C MET A 423 -1.68 5.56 0.86
N GLN A 424 -1.53 6.61 0.05
CA GLN A 424 -0.28 6.92 -0.65
C GLN A 424 0.90 7.06 0.32
N LEU A 425 0.73 7.68 1.51
CA LEU A 425 1.78 7.69 2.53
C LEU A 425 2.14 6.29 3.04
N LYS A 426 1.13 5.46 3.30
CA LYS A 426 1.33 4.09 3.78
C LYS A 426 2.08 3.26 2.73
N ILE A 427 1.70 3.38 1.45
CA ILE A 427 2.31 2.67 0.32
C ILE A 427 3.70 3.22 0.00
N GLY A 428 3.88 4.55 -0.01
CA GLY A 428 5.16 5.21 -0.29
C GLY A 428 6.24 4.82 0.71
N ASN A 429 5.88 4.68 1.99
CA ASN A 429 6.74 4.13 3.03
C ASN A 429 7.10 2.64 2.80
N SER A 430 6.33 1.95 1.97
CA SER A 430 6.53 0.56 1.55
C SER A 430 7.24 0.44 0.20
N SER A 431 7.78 1.54 -0.37
CA SER A 431 8.49 1.53 -1.67
C SER A 431 9.64 0.53 -1.76
N GLY A 432 10.38 0.32 -0.66
CA GLY A 432 11.39 -0.74 -0.57
C GLY A 432 10.78 -2.13 -0.77
N LEU A 433 9.65 -2.41 -0.11
CA LEU A 433 8.91 -3.66 -0.21
C LEU A 433 8.34 -3.89 -1.62
N ILE A 434 7.81 -2.85 -2.28
CA ILE A 434 7.34 -2.93 -3.67
C ILE A 434 8.48 -3.35 -4.60
N ARG A 435 9.63 -2.68 -4.50
CA ARG A 435 10.81 -2.98 -5.33
C ARG A 435 11.30 -4.40 -5.11
N GLU A 436 11.36 -4.84 -3.86
CA GLU A 436 11.77 -6.18 -3.48
C GLU A 436 10.78 -7.25 -3.97
N ALA A 437 9.48 -7.02 -3.80
CA ALA A 437 8.43 -7.91 -4.29
C ALA A 437 8.43 -8.00 -5.83
N GLY A 438 8.62 -6.88 -6.53
CA GLY A 438 8.74 -6.84 -7.98
C GLY A 438 9.95 -7.65 -8.50
N TYR A 439 11.09 -7.61 -7.78
CA TYR A 439 12.22 -8.48 -8.08
C TYR A 439 11.85 -9.96 -7.93
N VAL A 440 11.29 -10.34 -6.77
CA VAL A 440 10.96 -11.75 -6.49
C VAL A 440 9.90 -12.29 -7.44
N TYR A 441 8.92 -11.46 -7.83
CA TYR A 441 7.94 -11.79 -8.84
C TYR A 441 8.59 -12.07 -10.20
N THR A 442 9.36 -11.10 -10.72
CA THR A 442 9.95 -11.17 -12.06
C THR A 442 10.90 -12.38 -12.21
N HIS A 443 11.66 -12.69 -11.16
CA HIS A 443 12.68 -13.73 -11.20
C HIS A 443 12.16 -15.12 -10.78
N HIS A 444 11.11 -15.19 -9.95
CA HIS A 444 10.68 -16.44 -9.31
C HIS A 444 9.16 -16.65 -9.36
N LEU A 445 8.35 -15.80 -8.71
CA LEU A 445 6.92 -16.10 -8.47
C LEU A 445 6.05 -16.03 -9.73
N SER A 446 6.49 -15.31 -10.77
CA SER A 446 5.82 -15.28 -12.08
C SER A 446 6.04 -16.54 -12.93
N LYS A 447 7.00 -17.39 -12.55
CA LYS A 447 7.38 -18.57 -13.35
C LYS A 447 6.43 -19.72 -13.09
N ALA A 448 6.09 -20.47 -14.14
CA ALA A 448 5.36 -21.73 -14.00
C ALA A 448 6.09 -22.70 -13.05
N TYR A 449 5.33 -23.54 -12.35
CA TYR A 449 5.89 -24.71 -11.68
C TYR A 449 6.52 -25.65 -12.71
N LYS A 450 7.72 -26.16 -12.43
CA LYS A 450 8.42 -27.11 -13.31
C LYS A 450 8.11 -28.58 -13.01
N GLU A 451 7.63 -28.87 -11.80
CA GLU A 451 7.43 -30.23 -11.28
C GLU A 451 5.93 -30.50 -11.05
N THR A 452 5.07 -30.08 -12.00
CA THR A 452 3.60 -30.18 -11.89
C THR A 452 3.09 -31.62 -11.83
N GLU A 453 3.90 -32.59 -12.23
CA GLU A 453 3.63 -34.02 -12.09
C GLU A 453 3.58 -34.49 -10.63
N LEU A 454 4.18 -33.75 -9.69
CA LEU A 454 4.15 -34.07 -8.26
C LEU A 454 2.87 -33.57 -7.59
N GLU A 455 2.39 -32.40 -8.01
CA GLU A 455 1.15 -31.78 -7.56
C GLU A 455 0.75 -30.73 -8.60
N SER A 456 -0.39 -30.97 -9.26
CA SER A 456 -0.90 -30.10 -10.31
C SER A 456 -1.98 -29.14 -9.80
N THR A 457 -2.53 -29.38 -8.60
CA THR A 457 -3.48 -28.50 -7.94
C THR A 457 -2.84 -27.12 -7.77
N ASP A 458 -3.55 -26.07 -8.15
CA ASP A 458 -3.08 -24.68 -8.09
C ASP A 458 -1.75 -24.41 -8.84
N ALA A 459 -1.45 -25.18 -9.89
CA ALA A 459 -0.29 -24.88 -10.74
C ALA A 459 -0.51 -23.63 -11.61
N VAL A 460 -1.73 -23.48 -12.13
CA VAL A 460 -2.14 -22.38 -13.01
C VAL A 460 -3.60 -22.03 -12.77
N LEU A 461 -3.92 -20.74 -12.77
CA LEU A 461 -5.28 -20.21 -12.87
C LEU A 461 -5.39 -19.38 -14.15
N ALA A 462 -6.26 -19.77 -15.07
CA ALA A 462 -6.45 -19.08 -16.35
C ALA A 462 -7.92 -18.73 -16.58
N ARG A 463 -8.20 -17.44 -16.84
CA ARG A 463 -9.50 -16.90 -17.29
C ARG A 463 -9.22 -15.69 -18.20
N ASP A 464 -10.07 -15.45 -19.19
CA ASP A 464 -10.04 -14.25 -20.04
C ASP A 464 -8.68 -13.89 -20.66
N ASN A 465 -7.98 -14.88 -21.24
CA ASN A 465 -6.63 -14.75 -21.82
C ASN A 465 -5.52 -14.31 -20.84
N GLN A 466 -5.81 -14.25 -19.55
CA GLN A 466 -4.81 -14.03 -18.50
C GLN A 466 -4.47 -15.35 -17.82
N VAL A 467 -3.18 -15.57 -17.59
CA VAL A 467 -2.65 -16.78 -16.96
C VAL A 467 -1.87 -16.38 -15.73
N ILE A 468 -2.32 -16.84 -14.57
CA ILE A 468 -1.63 -16.66 -13.30
C ILE A 468 -0.98 -17.99 -12.92
N HIS A 469 0.34 -18.01 -12.89
CA HIS A 469 1.09 -19.16 -12.41
C HIS A 469 1.15 -19.16 -10.88
N ARG A 470 1.11 -20.36 -10.29
CA ARG A 470 1.23 -20.57 -8.84
C ARG A 470 0.23 -19.75 -8.02
N PRO A 471 -1.06 -19.67 -8.38
CA PRO A 471 -2.05 -18.81 -7.72
C PRO A 471 -2.03 -18.91 -6.19
N ASN A 472 -1.87 -20.12 -5.63
CA ASN A 472 -1.85 -20.31 -4.17
C ASN A 472 -0.57 -19.80 -3.47
N HIS A 473 0.57 -19.73 -4.18
CA HIS A 473 1.89 -19.35 -3.65
C HIS A 473 2.62 -18.33 -4.53
N GLY A 474 1.87 -17.39 -5.09
CA GLY A 474 2.35 -16.33 -5.96
C GLY A 474 2.62 -15.02 -5.23
N LEU A 475 2.62 -13.92 -5.99
CA LEU A 475 2.91 -12.57 -5.48
C LEU A 475 1.93 -12.13 -4.38
N ALA A 476 0.63 -12.35 -4.58
CA ALA A 476 -0.41 -11.94 -3.63
C ALA A 476 -0.18 -12.55 -2.24
N HIS A 477 0.04 -13.86 -2.17
CA HIS A 477 0.41 -14.56 -0.94
C HIS A 477 1.67 -13.95 -0.29
N SER A 478 2.78 -13.88 -1.05
CA SER A 478 4.06 -13.39 -0.54
C SER A 478 3.98 -11.97 0.03
N LEU A 479 3.24 -11.08 -0.62
CA LEU A 479 3.03 -9.71 -0.13
C LEU A 479 2.15 -9.68 1.11
N ARG A 480 1.03 -10.40 1.15
CA ARG A 480 0.17 -10.49 2.33
C ARG A 480 0.98 -10.95 3.55
N VAL A 481 1.71 -12.06 3.45
CA VAL A 481 2.51 -12.56 4.59
C VAL A 481 3.64 -11.62 5.01
N ALA A 482 4.24 -10.89 4.06
CA ALA A 482 5.20 -9.83 4.39
C ALA A 482 4.53 -8.66 5.14
N THR A 483 3.30 -8.29 4.76
CA THR A 483 2.53 -7.24 5.47
C THR A 483 1.95 -7.68 6.82
N TYR A 484 1.92 -8.98 7.12
CA TYR A 484 1.51 -9.48 8.44
C TYR A 484 2.62 -9.41 9.50
N ILE A 485 3.89 -9.34 9.09
CA ILE A 485 5.04 -9.24 10.02
C ILE A 485 4.83 -8.16 11.10
N PRO A 486 4.53 -6.88 10.77
CA PRO A 486 4.32 -5.86 11.80
C PRO A 486 3.13 -6.17 12.71
N LEU A 487 2.03 -6.72 12.16
CA LEU A 487 0.84 -7.07 12.95
C LEU A 487 1.12 -8.18 13.97
N VAL A 488 1.87 -9.20 13.55
CA VAL A 488 2.28 -10.32 14.42
C VAL A 488 3.22 -9.84 15.52
N VAL A 489 4.15 -8.94 15.20
CA VAL A 489 5.07 -8.37 16.20
C VAL A 489 4.32 -7.56 17.23
N GLU A 490 3.41 -6.68 16.81
CA GLU A 490 2.56 -5.90 17.73
C GLU A 490 1.73 -6.82 18.64
N TYR A 491 1.15 -7.87 18.07
CA TYR A 491 0.39 -8.87 18.81
C TYR A 491 1.25 -9.58 19.88
N PHE A 492 2.44 -10.05 19.51
CA PHE A 492 3.35 -10.71 20.45
C PHE A 492 3.96 -9.78 21.49
N GLN A 493 4.17 -8.50 21.19
CA GLN A 493 4.61 -7.52 22.18
C GLN A 493 3.64 -7.43 23.36
N GLN A 494 2.33 -7.59 23.10
CA GLN A 494 1.27 -7.45 24.10
C GLN A 494 0.92 -8.77 24.79
N PHE A 495 0.81 -9.86 24.04
CA PHE A 495 0.17 -11.09 24.53
C PHE A 495 1.07 -12.33 24.56
N ALA A 496 2.30 -12.25 24.05
CA ALA A 496 3.23 -13.37 24.15
C ALA A 496 3.73 -13.58 25.59
N LYS A 497 4.20 -14.79 25.89
CA LYS A 497 4.93 -15.07 27.13
C LYS A 497 6.10 -14.10 27.32
N PRO A 498 6.48 -13.74 28.57
CA PRO A 498 7.36 -12.60 28.86
C PRO A 498 8.65 -12.54 28.04
N LYS A 499 9.32 -13.69 27.84
CA LYS A 499 10.57 -13.77 27.06
C LYS A 499 10.38 -13.39 25.59
N LEU A 500 9.30 -13.86 24.95
CA LEU A 500 9.02 -13.55 23.54
C LEU A 500 8.51 -12.11 23.39
N SER A 501 7.63 -11.66 24.29
CA SER A 501 7.15 -10.28 24.33
C SER A 501 8.31 -9.27 24.42
N GLN A 502 9.24 -9.47 25.36
CA GLN A 502 10.42 -8.61 25.51
C GLN A 502 11.30 -8.60 24.26
N LEU A 503 11.50 -9.75 23.61
CA LEU A 503 12.27 -9.82 22.36
C LEU A 503 11.58 -9.05 21.23
N CYS A 504 10.26 -9.13 21.12
CA CYS A 504 9.47 -8.41 20.12
C CYS A 504 9.49 -6.89 20.37
N GLN A 505 9.51 -6.44 21.62
CA GLN A 505 9.65 -5.01 21.98
C GLN A 505 11.02 -4.43 21.58
N ASN A 506 12.04 -5.28 21.51
CA ASN A 506 13.41 -4.89 21.14
C ASN A 506 13.69 -4.95 19.62
N LEU A 507 12.69 -5.32 18.80
CA LEU A 507 12.85 -5.31 17.33
C LEU A 507 12.74 -3.88 16.80
N ASN A 508 13.72 -3.47 16.01
CA ASN A 508 13.71 -2.17 15.34
C ASN A 508 13.14 -2.28 13.91
N SER A 509 12.90 -1.13 13.29
CA SER A 509 12.32 -1.04 11.94
C SER A 509 13.16 -1.73 10.86
N GLU A 510 14.49 -1.73 10.98
CA GLU A 510 15.38 -2.40 10.02
C GLU A 510 15.27 -3.92 10.11
N GLU A 511 15.14 -4.47 11.32
CA GLU A 511 14.93 -5.91 11.49
C GLU A 511 13.55 -6.34 10.95
N LEU A 512 12.52 -5.51 11.10
CA LEU A 512 11.21 -5.74 10.49
C LEU A 512 11.29 -5.77 8.96
N LYS A 513 11.95 -4.79 8.32
CA LYS A 513 12.14 -4.78 6.86
C LYS A 513 12.84 -6.05 6.36
N LYS A 514 13.87 -6.51 7.07
CA LYS A 514 14.57 -7.76 6.73
C LYS A 514 13.66 -8.98 6.85
N LEU A 515 12.81 -9.05 7.88
CA LEU A 515 11.80 -10.12 7.98
C LEU A 515 10.78 -10.06 6.85
N GLN A 516 10.29 -8.88 6.48
CA GLN A 516 9.39 -8.71 5.34
C GLN A 516 10.02 -9.21 4.05
N LEU A 517 11.29 -8.84 3.80
CA LEU A 517 12.07 -9.36 2.68
C LEU A 517 12.19 -10.89 2.72
N CYS A 518 12.45 -11.49 3.88
CA CYS A 518 12.47 -12.96 4.02
C CYS A 518 11.13 -13.59 3.64
N MET A 519 10.02 -12.98 4.04
CA MET A 519 8.69 -13.48 3.72
C MET A 519 8.40 -13.45 2.21
N LEU A 520 8.93 -12.48 1.47
CA LEU A 520 8.81 -12.44 0.01
C LEU A 520 9.46 -13.67 -0.65
N PHE A 521 10.64 -14.08 -0.16
CA PHE A 521 11.37 -15.26 -0.64
C PHE A 521 10.89 -16.58 -0.03
N SER A 522 9.95 -16.55 0.93
CA SER A 522 9.62 -17.74 1.73
C SER A 522 9.06 -18.92 0.92
N VAL A 523 8.52 -18.65 -0.27
CA VAL A 523 7.95 -19.67 -1.17
C VAL A 523 8.52 -19.59 -2.61
N SER A 524 9.54 -18.77 -2.85
CA SER A 524 10.04 -18.48 -4.21
C SER A 524 10.75 -19.68 -4.88
N GLY A 525 11.23 -20.63 -4.07
CA GLY A 525 11.91 -21.85 -4.51
C GLY A 525 11.02 -23.06 -4.75
N ARG A 526 9.69 -22.96 -4.56
CA ARG A 526 8.76 -24.08 -4.84
C ARG A 526 8.77 -24.39 -6.35
N GLU A 527 8.57 -25.64 -6.73
CA GLU A 527 8.38 -26.03 -8.14
C GLU A 527 7.13 -26.89 -8.37
N SER A 528 6.29 -27.05 -7.34
CA SER A 528 4.94 -27.61 -7.36
C SER A 528 4.18 -27.08 -6.13
N ASP A 529 2.86 -27.32 -6.04
CA ASP A 529 2.10 -26.92 -4.84
C ASP A 529 2.18 -27.93 -3.68
N LEU A 530 3.00 -28.97 -3.83
CA LEU A 530 3.16 -30.11 -2.92
C LEU A 530 3.38 -29.72 -1.45
N ALA A 531 2.49 -30.18 -0.57
CA ALA A 531 2.57 -29.93 0.86
C ALA A 531 3.72 -30.71 1.53
N PHE A 532 4.28 -30.16 2.62
CA PHE A 532 5.34 -30.81 3.40
C PHE A 532 4.95 -32.23 3.86
N LYS A 533 3.70 -32.44 4.27
CA LYS A 533 3.21 -33.76 4.72
C LYS A 533 3.25 -34.81 3.60
N SER A 534 3.09 -34.40 2.35
CA SER A 534 3.08 -35.31 1.20
C SER A 534 4.49 -35.78 0.83
N ASN A 535 5.48 -34.88 0.88
CA ASN A 535 6.87 -35.22 0.64
C ASN A 535 7.83 -34.28 1.41
N PRO A 536 8.24 -34.66 2.63
CA PRO A 536 9.11 -33.82 3.47
C PRO A 536 10.47 -33.51 2.85
N GLU A 537 11.07 -34.47 2.13
CA GLU A 537 12.39 -34.30 1.52
C GLU A 537 12.33 -33.28 0.38
N LYS A 538 11.35 -33.43 -0.51
CA LYS A 538 11.15 -32.50 -1.63
C LYS A 538 10.83 -31.09 -1.15
N TYR A 539 10.01 -30.98 -0.10
CA TYR A 539 9.72 -29.69 0.50
C TYR A 539 10.97 -29.02 1.11
N ARG A 540 11.92 -29.80 1.67
CA ARG A 540 13.22 -29.25 2.13
C ARG A 540 14.06 -28.74 0.97
N GLU A 541 14.04 -29.39 -0.20
CA GLU A 541 14.70 -28.85 -1.39
C GLU A 541 14.12 -27.48 -1.78
N TYR A 542 12.79 -27.34 -1.76
CA TYR A 542 12.15 -26.04 -2.04
C TYR A 542 12.61 -24.96 -1.05
N ARG A 543 12.69 -25.29 0.24
CA ARG A 543 13.22 -24.37 1.26
C ARG A 543 14.69 -24.01 1.03
N GLN A 544 15.51 -24.96 0.64
CA GLN A 544 16.92 -24.72 0.28
C GLN A 544 17.03 -23.74 -0.89
N ARG A 545 16.25 -23.95 -1.96
CA ARG A 545 16.19 -23.03 -3.11
C ARG A 545 15.72 -21.63 -2.70
N CYS A 546 14.72 -21.52 -1.83
CA CYS A 546 14.27 -20.22 -1.29
C CYS A 546 15.42 -19.48 -0.58
N ALA A 547 16.17 -20.17 0.28
CA ALA A 547 17.30 -19.59 1.01
C ALA A 547 18.46 -19.18 0.09
N GLU A 548 18.73 -19.96 -0.96
CA GLU A 548 19.75 -19.65 -1.97
C GLU A 548 19.37 -18.42 -2.80
N GLN A 549 18.12 -18.35 -3.28
CA GLN A 549 17.60 -17.19 -4.01
C GLN A 549 17.66 -15.91 -3.17
N PHE A 550 17.28 -15.98 -1.89
CA PHE A 550 17.44 -14.88 -0.95
C PHE A 550 18.90 -14.48 -0.80
N THR A 551 19.81 -15.44 -0.61
CA THR A 551 21.25 -15.20 -0.44
C THR A 551 21.85 -14.49 -1.65
N LEU A 552 21.46 -14.88 -2.86
CA LEU A 552 21.89 -14.24 -4.10
C LEU A 552 21.41 -12.79 -4.17
N TYR A 553 20.14 -12.53 -3.86
CA TYR A 553 19.60 -11.17 -3.87
C TYR A 553 20.21 -10.26 -2.79
N ALA A 554 20.40 -10.80 -1.59
CA ALA A 554 20.87 -10.06 -0.42
C ALA A 554 22.37 -9.77 -0.42
N ARG A 555 23.15 -10.49 -1.26
CA ARG A 555 24.59 -10.30 -1.38
C ARG A 555 24.91 -8.86 -1.78
N GLY A 556 25.73 -8.19 -0.98
CA GLY A 556 26.10 -6.79 -1.19
C GLY A 556 25.06 -5.76 -0.73
N LYS A 557 23.88 -6.20 -0.25
CA LYS A 557 22.82 -5.32 0.27
C LYS A 557 22.68 -5.36 1.79
N MET A 558 23.23 -6.39 2.45
CA MET A 558 23.29 -6.53 3.90
C MET A 558 24.57 -7.24 4.34
N SER A 559 24.84 -7.23 5.64
CA SER A 559 26.03 -7.89 6.21
C SER A 559 25.98 -9.40 5.98
N LYS A 560 27.14 -10.04 5.85
CA LYS A 560 27.26 -11.50 5.67
C LYS A 560 26.54 -12.28 6.79
N ASP A 561 26.61 -11.78 8.02
CA ASP A 561 25.96 -12.40 9.17
C ASP A 561 24.43 -12.30 9.09
N ASP A 562 23.90 -11.17 8.63
CA ASP A 562 22.46 -11.03 8.38
C ASP A 562 22.02 -11.97 7.25
N VAL A 563 22.75 -12.03 6.13
CA VAL A 563 22.44 -12.95 5.03
C VAL A 563 22.33 -14.38 5.55
N ASN A 564 23.34 -14.85 6.30
CA ASN A 564 23.36 -16.21 6.85
C ASN A 564 22.21 -16.45 7.84
N LYS A 565 21.98 -15.50 8.76
CA LYS A 565 20.90 -15.59 9.77
C LYS A 565 19.54 -15.74 9.11
N TYR A 566 19.25 -14.93 8.09
CA TYR A 566 17.94 -14.90 7.44
C TYR A 566 17.75 -16.03 6.43
N ALA A 567 18.79 -16.43 5.71
CA ALA A 567 18.77 -17.63 4.89
C ALA A 567 18.48 -18.89 5.74
N GLU A 568 19.09 -18.99 6.92
CA GLU A 568 18.82 -20.08 7.87
C GLU A 568 17.37 -20.10 8.36
N LEU A 569 16.76 -18.93 8.62
CA LEU A 569 15.35 -18.82 9.00
C LEU A 569 14.42 -19.27 7.86
N ILE A 570 14.69 -18.87 6.61
CA ILE A 570 13.93 -19.29 5.43
C ILE A 570 14.03 -20.81 5.25
N LEU A 571 15.25 -21.35 5.30
CA LEU A 571 15.53 -22.79 5.17
C LEU A 571 14.70 -23.61 6.16
N ASN A 572 14.57 -23.12 7.38
CA ASN A 572 13.91 -23.85 8.46
C ASN A 572 12.43 -23.49 8.63
N MET A 573 11.86 -22.57 7.85
CA MET A 573 10.48 -22.11 8.07
C MET A 573 9.47 -23.28 8.01
N GLY A 574 8.68 -23.44 9.07
CA GLY A 574 7.74 -24.55 9.26
C GLY A 574 8.35 -25.83 9.87
N ASN A 575 9.66 -25.89 10.11
CA ASN A 575 10.33 -27.05 10.72
C ASN A 575 10.31 -26.99 12.26
N PRO A 576 9.51 -27.81 12.96
CA PRO A 576 9.44 -27.77 14.43
C PRO A 576 10.75 -28.20 15.10
N ASP A 577 11.59 -29.01 14.45
CA ASP A 577 12.85 -29.48 15.02
C ASP A 577 13.94 -28.41 15.02
N TYR A 578 13.79 -27.34 14.25
CA TYR A 578 14.72 -26.21 14.27
C TYR A 578 14.82 -25.58 15.67
N LEU A 579 13.70 -25.54 16.40
CA LEU A 579 13.65 -25.03 17.78
C LEU A 579 14.40 -25.91 18.78
N LYS A 580 14.72 -27.16 18.42
CA LYS A 580 15.51 -28.09 19.23
C LYS A 580 17.01 -28.02 18.92
N SER A 581 17.41 -27.22 17.93
CA SER A 581 18.81 -27.08 17.51
C SER A 581 19.66 -26.46 18.63
N LYS A 582 20.86 -27.00 18.85
CA LYS A 582 21.83 -26.46 19.83
C LYS A 582 22.30 -25.05 19.51
N ASN A 583 22.18 -24.62 18.24
CA ASN A 583 22.65 -23.32 17.76
C ASN A 583 21.56 -22.23 17.74
N ILE A 584 20.34 -22.53 18.22
CA ILE A 584 19.25 -21.55 18.18
C ILE A 584 19.38 -20.54 19.33
N THR A 585 19.47 -19.26 18.97
CA THR A 585 19.46 -18.17 19.96
C THR A 585 18.03 -17.75 20.27
N PRO A 586 17.76 -17.14 21.45
CA PRO A 586 16.43 -16.61 21.77
C PRO A 586 15.89 -15.65 20.69
N LYS A 587 16.78 -14.82 20.12
CA LYS A 587 16.42 -13.91 19.04
C LYS A 587 15.99 -14.68 17.78
N LYS A 588 16.76 -15.68 17.34
CA LYS A 588 16.40 -16.52 16.18
C LYS A 588 15.07 -17.26 16.41
N GLN A 589 14.85 -17.76 17.62
CA GLN A 589 13.59 -18.38 18.02
C GLN A 589 12.40 -17.40 17.89
N ALA A 590 12.54 -16.16 18.36
CA ALA A 590 11.50 -15.15 18.21
C ALA A 590 11.19 -14.83 16.74
N LEU A 591 12.23 -14.59 15.92
CA LEU A 591 12.07 -14.34 14.49
C LEU A 591 11.39 -15.51 13.76
N PHE A 592 11.75 -16.75 14.12
CA PHE A 592 11.13 -17.96 13.62
C PHE A 592 9.64 -18.03 13.95
N HIS A 593 9.25 -17.72 15.20
CA HIS A 593 7.84 -17.72 15.60
C HIS A 593 7.02 -16.64 14.87
N ILE A 594 7.59 -15.44 14.68
CA ILE A 594 6.97 -14.34 13.93
C ILE A 594 6.69 -14.76 12.48
N MET A 595 7.70 -15.28 11.77
CA MET A 595 7.56 -15.70 10.37
C MET A 595 6.54 -16.84 10.22
N ASN A 596 6.57 -17.82 11.13
CA ASN A 596 5.63 -18.94 11.06
C ASN A 596 4.19 -18.53 11.36
N LEU A 597 3.94 -17.65 12.33
CA LEU A 597 2.59 -17.17 12.57
C LEU A 597 2.08 -16.35 11.38
N ALA A 598 2.90 -15.45 10.82
CA ALA A 598 2.55 -14.70 9.62
C ALA A 598 2.15 -15.61 8.44
N HIS A 599 2.92 -16.67 8.17
CA HIS A 599 2.58 -17.63 7.13
C HIS A 599 1.29 -18.40 7.45
N LYS A 600 1.09 -18.81 8.71
CA LYS A 600 -0.08 -19.57 9.15
C LYS A 600 -1.38 -18.77 9.10
N LEU A 601 -1.33 -17.46 9.38
CA LEU A 601 -2.48 -16.58 9.27
C LEU A 601 -3.07 -16.62 7.86
N ASP A 602 -2.23 -16.61 6.82
CA ASP A 602 -2.68 -16.62 5.42
C ASP A 602 -3.26 -17.97 4.95
N LEU A 603 -3.14 -19.05 5.75
CA LEU A 603 -3.69 -20.36 5.39
C LEU A 603 -5.23 -20.37 5.34
N MET A 604 -5.90 -19.31 5.80
CA MET A 604 -7.36 -19.13 5.65
C MET A 604 -7.82 -19.21 4.18
N ARG A 605 -6.92 -18.92 3.23
CA ARG A 605 -7.19 -19.01 1.79
C ARG A 605 -7.23 -20.43 1.23
N CYS A 606 -6.71 -21.42 1.96
CA CYS A 606 -6.51 -22.76 1.41
C CYS A 606 -6.74 -23.92 2.39
N TYR A 607 -6.95 -23.64 3.69
CA TYR A 607 -7.25 -24.66 4.70
C TYR A 607 -8.71 -24.56 5.10
N HIS A 608 -9.41 -25.70 5.13
CA HIS A 608 -10.71 -25.80 5.77
C HIS A 608 -10.61 -25.59 7.28
N LEU A 609 -11.73 -25.22 7.92
CA LEU A 609 -11.80 -24.76 9.31
C LEU A 609 -11.06 -25.66 10.30
N ALA A 610 -11.28 -26.97 10.25
CA ALA A 610 -10.63 -27.93 11.15
C ALA A 610 -9.10 -27.91 11.00
N GLN A 611 -8.62 -27.94 9.75
CA GLN A 611 -7.20 -27.91 9.44
C GLN A 611 -6.55 -26.58 9.83
N TYR A 612 -7.26 -25.47 9.62
CA TYR A 612 -6.80 -24.13 9.98
C TYR A 612 -6.69 -23.96 11.50
N ASN A 613 -7.69 -24.41 12.26
CA ASN A 613 -7.66 -24.38 13.73
C ASN A 613 -6.43 -25.11 14.29
N ILE A 614 -6.12 -26.31 13.78
CA ILE A 614 -4.92 -27.06 14.17
C ILE A 614 -3.65 -26.29 13.81
N ALA A 615 -3.58 -25.69 12.62
CA ALA A 615 -2.41 -24.95 12.15
C ALA A 615 -2.12 -23.73 13.05
N ILE A 616 -3.15 -22.95 13.37
CA ILE A 616 -3.07 -21.79 14.25
C ILE A 616 -2.70 -22.21 15.66
N ALA A 617 -3.40 -23.17 16.27
CA ALA A 617 -3.11 -23.64 17.62
C ALA A 617 -1.63 -24.02 17.80
N ASN A 618 -1.09 -24.78 16.84
CA ASN A 618 0.32 -25.18 16.81
C ASN A 618 1.31 -24.02 16.62
N GLY A 619 0.87 -22.88 16.07
CA GLY A 619 1.71 -21.71 15.79
C GLY A 619 1.59 -20.58 16.80
N HIS A 620 0.57 -20.63 17.66
CA HIS A 620 0.10 -19.50 18.43
C HIS A 620 -0.07 -19.84 19.92
N ASP A 621 -0.85 -20.86 20.25
CA ASP A 621 -1.40 -21.05 21.61
C ASP A 621 -0.31 -21.29 22.66
N SER A 622 0.72 -22.05 22.30
CA SER A 622 1.84 -22.33 23.22
C SER A 622 2.73 -21.11 23.51
N LEU A 623 2.59 -20.03 22.76
CA LEU A 623 3.45 -18.84 22.82
C LEU A 623 2.82 -17.67 23.58
N ILE A 624 1.51 -17.72 23.84
CA ILE A 624 0.75 -16.60 24.41
C ILE A 624 0.36 -16.81 25.87
N VAL A 625 -0.11 -15.73 26.51
CA VAL A 625 -0.80 -15.73 27.79
C VAL A 625 -2.31 -15.54 27.53
N PRO A 626 -3.13 -16.59 27.66
CA PRO A 626 -4.55 -16.52 27.32
C PRO A 626 -5.30 -15.52 28.20
N SER A 627 -6.18 -14.72 27.57
CA SER A 627 -7.13 -13.83 28.25
C SER A 627 -8.22 -13.38 27.28
N ASP A 628 -9.37 -12.90 27.78
CA ASP A 628 -10.44 -12.36 26.92
C ASP A 628 -9.96 -11.16 26.09
N SER A 629 -9.04 -10.36 26.62
CA SER A 629 -8.40 -9.28 25.88
C SER A 629 -7.58 -9.84 24.72
N GLN A 630 -6.72 -10.83 25.00
CA GLN A 630 -5.90 -11.48 23.98
C GLN A 630 -6.77 -12.10 22.89
N GLN A 631 -7.84 -12.83 23.23
CA GLN A 631 -8.72 -13.46 22.25
C GLN A 631 -9.40 -12.43 21.35
N ARG A 632 -9.87 -11.30 21.91
CA ARG A 632 -10.45 -10.20 21.12
C ARG A 632 -9.44 -9.60 20.13
N HIS A 633 -8.20 -9.36 20.57
CA HIS A 633 -7.15 -8.83 19.69
C HIS A 633 -6.75 -9.85 18.62
N PHE A 634 -6.71 -11.14 18.96
CA PHE A 634 -6.44 -12.19 17.99
C PHE A 634 -7.57 -12.30 16.95
N ASN A 635 -8.84 -12.22 17.36
CA ASN A 635 -9.97 -12.20 16.43
C ASN A 635 -9.93 -10.95 15.51
N ALA A 636 -9.51 -9.79 16.03
CA ALA A 636 -9.30 -8.60 15.22
C ALA A 636 -8.16 -8.76 14.19
N LEU A 637 -7.07 -9.43 14.59
CA LEU A 637 -5.98 -9.80 13.68
C LEU A 637 -6.47 -10.74 12.57
N LEU A 638 -7.22 -11.78 12.93
CA LEU A 638 -7.82 -12.72 11.96
C LEU A 638 -8.79 -12.01 11.01
N LYS A 639 -9.61 -11.09 11.51
CA LYS A 639 -10.49 -10.26 10.67
C LYS A 639 -9.70 -9.42 9.66
N THR A 640 -8.60 -8.81 10.10
CA THR A 640 -7.70 -8.05 9.21
C THR A 640 -7.11 -8.93 8.11
N VAL A 641 -6.70 -10.15 8.46
CA VAL A 641 -6.19 -11.15 7.52
C VAL A 641 -7.25 -11.54 6.49
N THR A 642 -8.48 -11.86 6.93
CA THR A 642 -9.62 -12.14 6.05
C THR A 642 -9.86 -10.98 5.08
N GLN A 643 -9.90 -9.73 5.58
CA GLN A 643 -10.12 -8.55 4.75
C GLN A 643 -9.04 -8.37 3.67
N ARG A 644 -7.77 -8.61 4.01
CA ARG A 644 -6.66 -8.53 3.05
C ARG A 644 -6.71 -9.63 2.00
N ILE A 645 -7.14 -10.85 2.37
CA ILE A 645 -7.33 -11.94 1.40
C ILE A 645 -8.43 -11.55 0.39
N HIS A 646 -9.59 -11.09 0.85
CA HIS A 646 -10.66 -10.60 -0.03
C HIS A 646 -10.23 -9.41 -0.90
N ALA A 647 -9.52 -8.44 -0.32
CA ALA A 647 -9.08 -7.25 -1.05
C ALA A 647 -8.14 -7.61 -2.21
N THR A 648 -7.33 -8.66 -2.05
CA THR A 648 -6.48 -9.19 -3.13
C THR A 648 -7.20 -10.12 -4.09
N GLY A 649 -8.52 -10.32 -3.94
CA GLY A 649 -9.34 -11.17 -4.81
C GLY A 649 -9.07 -12.68 -4.68
N ASP A 650 -8.33 -13.09 -3.66
CA ASP A 650 -7.96 -14.49 -3.44
C ASP A 650 -9.17 -15.27 -2.86
N ARG A 651 -9.15 -16.59 -3.02
CA ARG A 651 -10.19 -17.48 -2.51
C ARG A 651 -10.14 -17.57 -0.98
N VAL A 652 -11.24 -17.94 -0.32
CA VAL A 652 -11.35 -17.98 1.15
C VAL A 652 -12.05 -19.25 1.61
N TYR A 653 -11.37 -20.03 2.45
CA TYR A 653 -11.87 -21.29 3.04
C TYR A 653 -12.29 -21.13 4.50
N CYS A 654 -11.79 -20.11 5.18
CA CYS A 654 -12.18 -19.75 6.54
C CYS A 654 -12.27 -18.23 6.65
N GLN A 655 -13.23 -17.71 7.41
CA GLN A 655 -13.36 -16.27 7.65
C GLN A 655 -13.81 -15.96 9.07
N VAL A 656 -13.54 -14.74 9.53
CA VAL A 656 -14.09 -14.23 10.79
C VAL A 656 -15.39 -13.47 10.53
N LYS A 657 -16.50 -14.00 11.02
CA LYS A 657 -17.82 -13.36 11.00
C LYS A 657 -18.32 -13.26 12.44
N ASP A 658 -18.82 -12.09 12.84
CA ASP A 658 -19.34 -11.86 14.20
C ASP A 658 -18.36 -12.25 15.33
N ASN A 659 -17.06 -11.96 15.12
CA ASN A 659 -15.94 -12.35 16.00
C ASN A 659 -15.75 -13.86 16.21
N GLN A 660 -16.34 -14.69 15.35
CA GLN A 660 -16.13 -16.14 15.35
C GLN A 660 -15.50 -16.58 14.04
N LEU A 661 -14.55 -17.50 14.13
CA LEU A 661 -13.94 -18.11 12.97
C LEU A 661 -14.87 -19.21 12.44
N MET A 662 -15.27 -19.08 11.19
CA MET A 662 -16.23 -19.95 10.51
C MET A 662 -15.65 -20.48 9.20
N SER A 663 -16.22 -21.57 8.70
CA SER A 663 -15.92 -22.07 7.36
C SER A 663 -16.44 -21.09 6.31
N SER A 664 -15.72 -20.95 5.21
CA SER A 664 -16.14 -20.25 3.99
C SER A 664 -15.76 -21.11 2.77
N THR A 665 -16.33 -20.81 1.62
CA THR A 665 -15.95 -21.42 0.33
C THR A 665 -16.13 -20.41 -0.78
N GLU A 666 -15.43 -19.28 -0.67
CA GLU A 666 -15.44 -18.24 -1.70
C GLU A 666 -14.31 -18.51 -2.70
N ASP A 667 -14.64 -18.51 -4.00
CA ASP A 667 -13.67 -18.67 -5.08
C ASP A 667 -12.98 -17.33 -5.42
N TYR A 668 -11.96 -17.37 -6.27
CA TYR A 668 -11.22 -16.19 -6.71
C TYR A 668 -12.13 -15.13 -7.37
N ASN A 669 -11.98 -13.87 -6.94
CA ASN A 669 -12.38 -12.71 -7.73
C ASN A 669 -11.30 -12.43 -8.78
N PHE A 670 -11.40 -13.13 -9.91
CA PHE A 670 -10.31 -13.21 -10.89
C PHE A 670 -9.78 -11.84 -11.38
N PRO A 671 -10.60 -10.84 -11.75
CA PRO A 671 -10.08 -9.53 -12.17
C PRO A 671 -9.22 -8.83 -11.10
N VAL A 672 -9.64 -8.89 -9.84
CA VAL A 672 -8.89 -8.31 -8.72
C VAL A 672 -7.64 -9.15 -8.42
N PHE A 673 -7.78 -10.48 -8.45
CA PHE A 673 -6.70 -11.41 -8.18
C PHE A 673 -5.59 -11.36 -9.22
N ALA A 674 -5.92 -11.24 -10.50
CA ALA A 674 -4.95 -11.14 -11.58
C ALA A 674 -4.08 -9.88 -11.43
N ARG A 675 -4.71 -8.75 -11.11
CA ARG A 675 -4.04 -7.48 -10.78
C ARG A 675 -3.12 -7.61 -9.57
N ALA A 676 -3.64 -8.11 -8.46
CA ALA A 676 -2.87 -8.33 -7.23
C ALA A 676 -1.74 -9.37 -7.39
N SER A 677 -1.87 -10.31 -8.33
CA SER A 677 -0.90 -11.37 -8.58
C SER A 677 0.16 -11.02 -9.60
N THR A 678 0.02 -9.90 -10.32
CA THR A 678 0.94 -9.48 -11.40
C THR A 678 1.62 -8.15 -11.14
N ASP A 679 1.04 -7.29 -10.29
CA ASP A 679 1.64 -6.00 -9.91
C ASP A 679 1.77 -5.85 -8.38
N ALA A 680 3.01 -5.71 -7.90
CA ALA A 680 3.31 -5.57 -6.48
C ALA A 680 2.76 -4.28 -5.86
N ARG A 681 2.67 -3.20 -6.64
CA ARG A 681 2.11 -1.92 -6.21
C ARG A 681 0.60 -2.04 -6.06
N GLU A 682 -0.09 -2.62 -7.05
CA GLU A 682 -1.55 -2.81 -6.96
C GLU A 682 -1.92 -3.76 -5.81
N CYS A 683 -1.16 -4.84 -5.63
CA CYS A 683 -1.37 -5.76 -4.51
C CYS A 683 -1.25 -5.07 -3.14
N LEU A 684 -0.19 -4.28 -2.91
CA LEU A 684 -0.04 -3.53 -1.66
C LEU A 684 -1.09 -2.42 -1.53
N GLN A 685 -1.55 -1.84 -2.64
CA GLN A 685 -2.65 -0.90 -2.62
C GLN A 685 -3.93 -1.55 -2.09
N PHE A 686 -4.34 -2.69 -2.64
CA PHE A 686 -5.51 -3.42 -2.16
C PHE A 686 -5.39 -3.80 -0.67
N ILE A 687 -4.21 -4.25 -0.24
CA ILE A 687 -3.94 -4.54 1.18
C ILE A 687 -4.12 -3.29 2.06
N ALA A 688 -3.58 -2.14 1.63
CA ALA A 688 -3.68 -0.89 2.39
C ALA A 688 -5.10 -0.31 2.43
N GLU A 689 -5.88 -0.51 1.37
CA GLU A 689 -7.31 -0.15 1.30
C GLU A 689 -8.12 -0.95 2.32
N ALA A 690 -7.84 -2.27 2.44
CA ALA A 690 -8.53 -3.15 3.38
C ALA A 690 -8.34 -2.74 4.86
N ASP A 691 -7.20 -2.16 5.21
CA ASP A 691 -6.87 -1.70 6.56
C ASP A 691 -7.56 -0.37 6.94
N THR A 692 -8.15 0.33 5.98
CA THR A 692 -8.76 1.63 6.24
C THR A 692 -10.21 1.42 6.71
N PRO A 693 -10.64 1.97 7.86
CA PRO A 693 -12.02 1.85 8.30
C PRO A 693 -12.95 2.43 7.24
N ASN A 694 -13.80 1.61 6.63
CA ASN A 694 -14.86 2.08 5.76
C ASN A 694 -15.76 3.03 6.56
N LEU A 695 -15.58 4.34 6.36
CA LEU A 695 -16.48 5.37 6.89
C LEU A 695 -17.92 5.22 6.35
N THR A 696 -18.10 4.41 5.30
CA THR A 696 -19.37 4.10 4.66
C THR A 696 -20.24 3.09 5.41
N SER A 697 -19.70 2.29 6.35
CA SER A 697 -20.50 1.27 7.07
C SER A 697 -21.08 1.74 8.40
N ALA A 698 -20.89 3.01 8.78
CA ALA A 698 -21.41 3.56 10.03
C ALA A 698 -22.92 3.93 9.99
N SER A 699 -23.65 3.65 8.89
CA SER A 699 -25.05 4.04 8.73
C SER A 699 -26.09 2.93 8.97
N SER A 700 -25.70 1.74 9.44
CA SER A 700 -26.68 0.67 9.69
C SER A 700 -26.26 -0.24 10.82
N HIS A 701 -26.35 0.24 12.07
CA HIS A 701 -26.78 -0.59 13.20
C HIS A 701 -27.30 0.34 14.29
N SER A 702 -28.63 0.41 14.35
CA SER A 702 -29.36 0.97 15.48
C SER A 702 -29.07 0.18 16.74
N VAL A 703 -29.06 0.93 17.84
CA VAL A 703 -28.97 0.48 19.23
C VAL A 703 -30.00 -0.61 19.50
N GLU A 704 -29.57 -1.82 19.83
CA GLU A 704 -30.35 -2.76 20.62
C GLU A 704 -29.49 -3.29 21.77
N SER A 705 -29.96 -2.97 22.98
CA SER A 705 -29.47 -3.51 24.23
C SER A 705 -29.78 -5.00 24.31
N THR A 706 -28.83 -5.82 24.74
CA THR A 706 -29.18 -7.16 25.23
C THR A 706 -28.38 -7.48 26.48
N ILE A 707 -29.13 -7.48 27.58
CA ILE A 707 -28.82 -8.12 28.84
C ILE A 707 -28.68 -9.62 28.55
N LEU A 708 -27.57 -10.22 28.98
CA LEU A 708 -27.34 -11.66 28.96
C LEU A 708 -28.17 -12.36 30.07
N PRO A 709 -28.95 -13.41 29.77
CA PRO A 709 -29.31 -14.44 30.73
C PRO A 709 -28.40 -15.67 30.60
N SER A 710 -28.04 -16.24 31.75
CA SER A 710 -27.20 -17.44 31.89
C SER A 710 -27.90 -18.71 31.39
N THR A 711 -27.23 -19.49 30.54
CA THR A 711 -27.74 -20.68 29.85
C THR A 711 -27.52 -22.01 30.58
N ALA A 712 -27.70 -22.08 31.91
CA ALA A 712 -27.47 -23.33 32.64
C ALA A 712 -28.72 -24.17 32.94
N ASP A 713 -29.94 -23.61 32.87
CA ASP A 713 -31.15 -24.32 33.37
C ASP A 713 -32.21 -24.70 32.30
N ASN A 714 -32.02 -24.39 31.01
CA ASN A 714 -33.06 -24.61 29.98
C ASN A 714 -33.03 -25.96 29.23
N GLN A 715 -32.15 -26.92 29.59
CA GLN A 715 -32.03 -28.18 28.84
C GLN A 715 -33.13 -29.21 29.13
N ALA A 716 -33.92 -29.05 30.20
CA ALA A 716 -35.00 -29.98 30.52
C ALA A 716 -36.30 -29.74 29.70
N ASP A 717 -36.52 -28.53 29.18
CA ASP A 717 -37.78 -28.16 28.50
C ASP A 717 -37.80 -28.54 27.00
N ASN A 718 -36.65 -28.77 26.36
CA ASN A 718 -36.61 -29.10 24.92
C ASN A 718 -37.10 -30.53 24.61
N LEU A 719 -37.15 -31.44 25.59
CA LEU A 719 -37.62 -32.82 25.38
C LEU A 719 -39.14 -32.93 25.20
N GLN A 720 -39.92 -31.87 25.45
CA GLN A 720 -41.37 -31.87 25.24
C GLN A 720 -41.82 -31.35 23.87
N LYS A 721 -40.92 -30.76 23.07
CA LYS A 721 -41.28 -30.20 21.77
C LYS A 721 -41.14 -31.26 20.66
N THR A 722 -42.24 -31.55 19.98
CA THR A 722 -42.21 -32.40 18.77
C THR A 722 -41.71 -31.57 17.59
N PHE A 723 -40.63 -32.02 16.94
CA PHE A 723 -40.09 -31.41 15.73
C PHE A 723 -40.51 -32.22 14.50
N ILE A 724 -40.77 -31.51 13.40
CA ILE A 724 -41.07 -32.09 12.09
C ILE A 724 -39.87 -31.84 11.18
N PHE A 725 -39.25 -32.92 10.72
CA PHE A 725 -38.08 -32.93 9.86
C PHE A 725 -38.51 -33.17 8.42
N LEU A 726 -38.23 -32.20 7.54
CA LEU A 726 -38.63 -32.26 6.13
C LEU A 726 -37.59 -32.92 5.23
N ASP A 727 -36.37 -33.09 5.74
CA ASP A 727 -35.17 -33.51 5.00
C ASP A 727 -34.62 -34.88 5.43
N SER A 728 -33.74 -35.47 4.61
CA SER A 728 -33.06 -36.71 4.97
C SER A 728 -32.06 -36.48 6.11
N ILE A 729 -31.80 -37.52 6.90
CA ILE A 729 -30.96 -37.41 8.10
C ILE A 729 -29.51 -37.02 7.76
N GLU A 730 -29.06 -37.36 6.55
CA GLU A 730 -27.75 -37.01 6.03
C GLU A 730 -27.54 -35.49 5.96
N ASN A 731 -28.58 -34.71 5.67
CA ASN A 731 -28.50 -33.25 5.61
C ASN A 731 -28.18 -32.63 6.99
N TYR A 732 -28.54 -33.34 8.07
CA TYR A 732 -28.25 -32.92 9.44
C TYR A 732 -26.90 -33.41 9.96
N THR A 733 -26.13 -34.21 9.18
CA THR A 733 -24.88 -34.83 9.63
C THR A 733 -23.89 -33.83 10.20
N LEU A 734 -23.67 -32.70 9.52
CA LEU A 734 -22.69 -31.71 9.94
C LEU A 734 -23.14 -30.99 11.23
N ALA A 735 -24.42 -30.64 11.32
CA ALA A 735 -25.00 -30.00 12.50
C ALA A 735 -24.96 -30.96 13.71
N LEU A 736 -25.26 -32.24 13.48
CA LEU A 736 -25.18 -33.29 14.48
C LEU A 736 -23.75 -33.48 14.99
N LEU A 737 -22.73 -33.55 14.13
CA LEU A 737 -21.33 -33.67 14.56
C LEU A 737 -20.86 -32.46 15.39
N LYS A 738 -21.31 -31.25 15.03
CA LYS A 738 -21.05 -30.04 15.82
C LYS A 738 -21.69 -30.12 17.20
N PHE A 739 -22.97 -30.50 17.26
CA PHE A 739 -23.70 -30.68 18.51
C PHE A 739 -23.03 -31.73 19.40
N LEU A 740 -22.73 -32.90 18.81
CA LEU A 740 -22.04 -34.00 19.48
C LEU A 740 -20.66 -33.62 19.98
N THR A 741 -19.98 -32.64 19.36
CA THR A 741 -18.70 -32.12 19.86
C THR A 741 -18.91 -31.20 21.06
N ALA A 742 -19.93 -30.33 21.00
CA ALA A 742 -20.19 -29.29 22.00
C ALA A 742 -20.85 -29.80 23.30
N VAL A 743 -21.73 -30.80 23.23
CA VAL A 743 -22.53 -31.24 24.39
C VAL A 743 -21.70 -32.11 25.36
N LYS A 744 -21.79 -31.91 26.68
CA LYS A 744 -20.99 -32.70 27.64
C LYS A 744 -21.41 -34.17 27.73
N SER A 745 -22.70 -34.45 27.61
CA SER A 745 -23.28 -35.79 27.60
C SER A 745 -24.39 -35.83 26.57
N THR A 746 -24.40 -36.90 25.79
CA THR A 746 -25.32 -37.16 24.69
C THR A 746 -26.47 -38.04 25.13
N GLY A 747 -26.32 -38.77 26.26
CA GLY A 747 -27.25 -39.79 26.73
C GLY A 747 -27.05 -41.16 26.10
N ILE A 748 -26.10 -41.28 25.15
CA ILE A 748 -25.68 -42.55 24.55
C ILE A 748 -24.34 -42.92 25.18
N ALA A 749 -24.30 -44.03 25.91
CA ALA A 749 -23.19 -44.40 26.77
C ALA A 749 -21.87 -44.52 25.99
N GLU A 750 -21.91 -45.10 24.81
CA GLU A 750 -20.77 -45.34 23.92
C GLU A 750 -20.16 -44.02 23.43
N ILE A 751 -20.98 -43.03 23.08
CA ILE A 751 -20.49 -41.70 22.69
C ILE A 751 -19.90 -41.00 23.91
N ASP A 752 -20.58 -41.06 25.05
CA ASP A 752 -20.16 -40.39 26.28
C ASP A 752 -18.86 -40.98 26.85
N GLU A 753 -18.62 -42.28 26.68
CA GLU A 753 -17.35 -42.92 27.02
C GLU A 753 -16.21 -42.46 26.11
N VAL A 754 -16.44 -42.40 24.79
CA VAL A 754 -15.43 -41.87 23.85
C VAL A 754 -15.13 -40.41 24.13
N LYS A 755 -16.13 -39.61 24.51
CA LYS A 755 -15.94 -38.19 24.86
C LYS A 755 -15.18 -37.98 26.17
N LYS A 756 -15.21 -38.93 27.11
CA LYS A 756 -14.38 -38.87 28.33
C LYS A 756 -12.90 -39.04 28.00
N ASP A 757 -12.58 -39.77 26.93
CA ASP A 757 -11.23 -39.90 26.40
C ASP A 757 -10.92 -38.74 25.44
N GLY A 758 -10.38 -37.65 25.99
CA GLY A 758 -10.07 -36.42 25.25
C GLY A 758 -9.06 -36.56 24.10
N ARG A 759 -8.59 -37.78 23.79
CA ARG A 759 -7.80 -38.08 22.60
C ARG A 759 -8.66 -38.24 21.34
N TYR A 760 -9.93 -38.61 21.48
CA TYR A 760 -10.83 -38.86 20.36
C TYR A 760 -11.70 -37.66 20.04
N LEU A 761 -11.89 -37.43 18.74
CA LEU A 761 -12.80 -36.44 18.17
C LEU A 761 -13.81 -37.17 17.27
N LEU A 762 -15.09 -36.85 17.43
CA LEU A 762 -16.15 -37.37 16.58
C LEU A 762 -16.07 -36.68 15.21
N GLN A 763 -15.60 -37.39 14.18
CA GLN A 763 -15.22 -36.79 12.90
C GLN A 763 -16.24 -37.03 11.78
N LYS A 764 -16.90 -38.20 11.79
CA LYS A 764 -17.67 -38.65 10.64
C LYS A 764 -18.84 -39.53 11.03
N LEU A 765 -19.99 -39.32 10.40
CA LEU A 765 -21.11 -40.24 10.43
C LEU A 765 -21.21 -40.94 9.07
N ILE A 766 -21.30 -42.26 9.06
CA ILE A 766 -21.34 -43.08 7.84
C ILE A 766 -22.68 -43.82 7.81
N PRO A 767 -23.57 -43.55 6.85
CA PRO A 767 -24.81 -44.32 6.70
C PRO A 767 -24.53 -45.77 6.28
N LYS A 768 -25.30 -46.70 6.81
CA LYS A 768 -25.40 -48.12 6.43
C LYS A 768 -26.87 -48.48 6.19
N GLU A 769 -27.13 -49.64 5.61
CA GLU A 769 -28.49 -50.04 5.19
C GLU A 769 -29.53 -50.00 6.33
N GLU A 770 -29.14 -50.31 7.58
CA GLU A 770 -30.07 -50.36 8.73
C GLU A 770 -29.58 -49.55 9.95
N HIS A 771 -28.43 -48.88 9.87
CA HIS A 771 -27.82 -48.15 11.00
C HIS A 771 -26.79 -47.13 10.50
N TYR A 772 -26.16 -46.41 11.43
CA TYR A 772 -25.10 -45.46 11.13
C TYR A 772 -23.85 -45.79 11.94
N ILE A 773 -22.69 -45.45 11.39
CA ILE A 773 -21.41 -45.59 12.09
C ILE A 773 -20.85 -44.19 12.35
N LEU A 774 -20.82 -43.81 13.62
CA LEU A 774 -20.11 -42.61 14.09
C LEU A 774 -18.65 -42.96 14.36
N LEU A 775 -17.76 -42.40 13.55
CA LEU A 775 -16.33 -42.61 13.64
C LEU A 775 -15.70 -41.54 14.54
N ALA A 776 -15.03 -42.01 15.59
CA ALA A 776 -14.20 -41.20 16.46
C ALA A 776 -12.72 -41.44 16.13
N GLU A 777 -12.02 -40.39 15.71
CA GLU A 777 -10.62 -40.46 15.34
C GLU A 777 -9.74 -39.69 16.33
N THR A 778 -8.49 -40.09 16.42
CA THR A 778 -7.49 -39.57 17.35
C THR A 778 -6.35 -38.94 16.56
N ALA A 779 -5.82 -37.83 17.05
CA ALA A 779 -4.64 -37.20 16.46
C ALA A 779 -3.33 -37.94 16.79
N TYR A 780 -3.39 -38.93 17.68
CA TYR A 780 -2.23 -39.72 18.12
C TYR A 780 -2.07 -40.97 17.25
N MET A 781 -0.88 -41.12 16.65
CA MET A 781 -0.56 -42.18 15.68
C MET A 781 -0.61 -43.61 16.25
N ASP A 782 -0.66 -43.77 17.56
CA ASP A 782 -0.63 -45.05 18.28
C ASP A 782 -2.03 -45.58 18.66
N THR A 783 -3.09 -44.83 18.39
CA THR A 783 -4.47 -45.18 18.78
C THR A 783 -5.35 -45.39 17.55
N LYS A 784 -6.13 -46.49 17.56
CA LYS A 784 -6.99 -46.86 16.43
C LYS A 784 -8.31 -46.09 16.49
N PRO A 785 -8.91 -45.71 15.33
CA PRO A 785 -10.25 -45.13 15.31
C PRO A 785 -11.27 -46.03 16.01
N ILE A 786 -12.21 -45.41 16.73
CA ILE A 786 -13.34 -46.10 17.35
C ILE A 786 -14.57 -45.90 16.45
N SER A 787 -15.29 -46.98 16.19
CA SER A 787 -16.55 -46.97 15.44
C SER A 787 -17.68 -47.22 16.42
N ILE A 788 -18.63 -46.29 16.49
CA ILE A 788 -19.83 -46.39 17.34
C ILE A 788 -21.02 -46.62 16.41
N THR A 789 -21.74 -47.72 16.61
CA THR A 789 -22.96 -48.00 15.85
C THR A 789 -24.13 -47.23 16.47
N LEU A 790 -24.85 -46.47 15.65
CA LEU A 790 -26.05 -45.73 16.03
C LEU A 790 -27.24 -46.26 15.27
N THR A 791 -28.33 -46.55 15.97
CA THR A 791 -29.63 -46.88 15.36
C THR A 791 -30.31 -45.61 14.83
N ASN A 792 -31.38 -45.78 14.05
CA ASN A 792 -32.22 -44.64 13.63
C ASN A 792 -32.84 -43.91 14.84
N GLU A 793 -33.19 -44.66 15.89
CA GLU A 793 -33.73 -44.13 17.13
C GLU A 793 -32.69 -43.29 17.89
N ASP A 794 -31.44 -43.76 17.95
CA ASP A 794 -30.32 -43.00 18.54
C ASP A 794 -30.12 -41.66 17.84
N LEU A 795 -30.09 -41.66 16.50
CA LEU A 795 -29.95 -40.42 15.74
C LEU A 795 -31.14 -39.49 15.93
N TYR A 796 -32.36 -40.03 15.98
CA TYR A 796 -33.55 -39.23 16.23
C TYR A 796 -33.49 -38.56 17.61
N LEU A 797 -33.12 -39.31 18.65
CA LEU A 797 -32.94 -38.78 20.00
C LEU A 797 -31.86 -37.69 20.05
N LEU A 798 -30.78 -37.84 19.28
CA LEU A 798 -29.73 -36.82 19.20
C LEU A 798 -30.23 -35.56 18.49
N LEU A 799 -30.99 -35.68 17.40
CA LEU A 799 -31.58 -34.54 16.69
C LEU A 799 -32.58 -33.78 17.55
N LEU A 800 -33.44 -34.48 18.31
CA LEU A 800 -34.39 -33.85 19.24
C LEU A 800 -33.70 -33.05 20.36
N ARG A 801 -32.45 -33.37 20.68
CA ARG A 801 -31.65 -32.64 21.69
C ARG A 801 -30.87 -31.46 21.12
N MET A 802 -30.83 -31.31 19.80
CA MET A 802 -30.14 -30.20 19.17
C MET A 802 -30.92 -28.89 19.40
N PRO A 803 -30.21 -27.77 19.62
CA PRO A 803 -30.84 -26.45 19.59
C PRO A 803 -31.52 -26.21 18.24
N GLN A 804 -32.71 -25.62 18.24
CA GLN A 804 -33.49 -25.37 17.02
C GLN A 804 -32.70 -24.52 16.01
N GLU A 805 -31.85 -23.59 16.46
CA GLU A 805 -30.97 -22.82 15.57
C GLU A 805 -29.94 -23.64 14.78
N MET A 806 -29.71 -24.91 15.14
CA MET A 806 -28.81 -25.82 14.42
C MET A 806 -29.51 -26.69 13.38
N LEU A 807 -30.84 -26.64 13.32
CA LEU A 807 -31.68 -27.46 12.44
C LEU A 807 -32.33 -26.55 11.40
N GLU A 808 -31.67 -26.41 10.24
CA GLU A 808 -32.05 -25.42 9.22
C GLU A 808 -33.43 -25.72 8.57
N ASP A 809 -33.84 -27.00 8.49
CA ASP A 809 -35.07 -27.45 7.81
C ASP A 809 -36.05 -28.23 8.72
N CYS A 810 -36.11 -27.87 10.01
CA CYS A 810 -37.10 -28.42 10.94
C CYS A 810 -38.10 -27.36 11.44
N TYR A 811 -39.32 -27.80 11.73
CA TYR A 811 -40.38 -26.98 12.28
C TYR A 811 -40.86 -27.54 13.60
N SER A 812 -41.20 -26.68 14.55
CA SER A 812 -41.94 -27.15 15.73
C SER A 812 -43.36 -27.52 15.31
N ALA A 813 -43.84 -28.69 15.75
CA ALA A 813 -45.23 -29.09 15.54
C ALA A 813 -46.21 -28.04 16.08
N GLU A 814 -45.88 -27.38 17.19
CA GLU A 814 -46.69 -26.33 17.82
C GLU A 814 -46.78 -25.08 16.95
N GLU A 815 -45.74 -24.77 16.17
CA GLU A 815 -45.74 -23.63 15.23
C GLU A 815 -46.55 -23.95 13.96
N LEU A 816 -46.54 -25.22 13.53
CA LEU A 816 -47.27 -25.67 12.34
C LEU A 816 -48.78 -25.75 12.56
N VAL A 817 -49.25 -26.19 13.73
CA VAL A 817 -50.69 -26.34 14.00
C VAL A 817 -51.49 -25.05 13.75
N PRO A 818 -51.16 -23.88 14.33
CA PRO A 818 -51.91 -22.65 14.07
C PRO A 818 -51.74 -22.15 12.63
N LEU A 819 -50.58 -22.38 12.02
CA LEU A 819 -50.32 -22.00 10.63
C LEU A 819 -51.24 -22.77 9.67
N LEU A 820 -51.26 -24.10 9.78
CA LEU A 820 -52.07 -24.96 8.93
C LEU A 820 -53.56 -24.75 9.19
N ASN A 821 -53.96 -24.48 10.44
CA ASN A 821 -55.35 -24.11 10.76
C ASN A 821 -55.79 -22.82 10.08
N LYS A 822 -54.93 -21.79 10.01
CA LYS A 822 -55.26 -20.51 9.37
C LYS A 822 -55.56 -20.66 7.88
N SER A 823 -54.94 -21.64 7.24
CA SER A 823 -55.06 -21.90 5.80
C SER A 823 -55.83 -23.19 5.47
N LEU A 824 -56.53 -23.78 6.45
CA LEU A 824 -57.30 -25.01 6.27
C LEU A 824 -58.40 -24.80 5.21
N GLY A 825 -58.46 -25.68 4.19
CA GLY A 825 -59.30 -25.49 3.00
C GLY A 825 -58.55 -24.91 1.79
N GLN A 826 -57.33 -24.42 1.97
CA GLN A 826 -56.47 -23.81 0.95
C GLN A 826 -55.03 -24.35 0.96
N LEU A 827 -54.79 -25.48 1.62
CA LEU A 827 -53.45 -26.06 1.81
C LEU A 827 -52.91 -26.75 0.54
N ARG A 828 -53.74 -26.88 -0.50
CA ARG A 828 -53.46 -27.65 -1.73
C ARG A 828 -53.21 -29.13 -1.45
N ILE A 829 -53.78 -29.63 -0.36
CA ILE A 829 -53.74 -31.02 0.05
C ILE A 829 -55.17 -31.54 -0.01
N SER A 830 -55.50 -32.33 -1.02
CA SER A 830 -56.89 -32.74 -1.30
C SER A 830 -57.60 -33.40 -0.11
N ALA A 831 -56.88 -34.05 0.79
CA ALA A 831 -57.46 -34.69 1.98
C ALA A 831 -57.84 -33.68 3.07
N LEU A 832 -57.11 -32.56 3.17
CA LEU A 832 -57.36 -31.49 4.15
C LEU A 832 -58.29 -30.41 3.59
N ASP A 833 -58.23 -30.14 2.29
CA ASP A 833 -59.04 -29.09 1.66
C ASP A 833 -60.52 -29.45 1.48
N LYS A 834 -60.85 -30.74 1.61
CA LYS A 834 -62.23 -31.24 1.56
C LYS A 834 -62.88 -31.39 2.94
N VAL A 835 -62.15 -31.08 4.01
CA VAL A 835 -62.66 -31.21 5.36
C VAL A 835 -63.62 -30.06 5.65
N ASP A 836 -64.75 -30.37 6.30
CA ASP A 836 -65.72 -29.35 6.70
C ASP A 836 -65.08 -28.32 7.66
N SER A 837 -65.52 -27.07 7.56
CA SER A 837 -65.10 -25.95 8.42
C SER A 837 -65.25 -26.19 9.93
N SER A 838 -66.01 -27.22 10.35
CA SER A 838 -66.15 -27.62 11.74
C SER A 838 -64.90 -28.27 12.33
N TYR A 839 -63.96 -28.75 11.51
CA TYR A 839 -62.73 -29.42 11.94
C TYR A 839 -61.58 -28.42 12.14
N GLN A 840 -60.75 -28.72 13.14
CA GLN A 840 -59.51 -28.00 13.40
C GLN A 840 -58.36 -29.00 13.57
N ILE A 841 -57.20 -28.67 13.03
CA ILE A 841 -55.96 -29.41 13.27
C ILE A 841 -55.59 -29.24 14.73
N THR A 842 -55.43 -30.35 15.45
CA THR A 842 -55.05 -30.36 16.87
C THR A 842 -53.61 -30.80 17.10
N ALA A 843 -53.01 -31.53 16.14
CA ALA A 843 -51.64 -31.99 16.24
C ALA A 843 -51.03 -32.27 14.86
N VAL A 844 -49.72 -32.04 14.75
CA VAL A 844 -48.86 -32.51 13.66
C VAL A 844 -47.79 -33.40 14.30
N VAL A 845 -47.68 -34.65 13.85
CA VAL A 845 -46.84 -35.66 14.50
C VAL A 845 -45.97 -36.35 13.46
N GLN A 846 -44.71 -36.60 13.80
CA GLN A 846 -43.79 -37.43 13.03
C GLN A 846 -43.13 -38.40 14.00
N ASP A 847 -43.31 -39.71 13.77
CA ASP A 847 -42.81 -40.74 14.70
C ASP A 847 -41.31 -40.99 14.53
N GLU A 848 -40.77 -40.75 13.33
CA GLU A 848 -39.35 -40.88 12.98
C GLU A 848 -38.96 -39.86 11.89
N PRO A 849 -37.70 -39.36 11.83
CA PRO A 849 -37.28 -38.31 10.88
C PRO A 849 -37.53 -38.61 9.41
N SER A 850 -37.49 -39.90 9.04
CA SER A 850 -37.72 -40.38 7.68
C SER A 850 -39.18 -40.71 7.37
N GLY A 851 -40.03 -40.74 8.40
CA GLY A 851 -41.40 -41.22 8.32
C GLY A 851 -42.39 -40.16 7.80
N PRO A 852 -43.62 -40.58 7.44
CA PRO A 852 -44.67 -39.67 7.03
C PRO A 852 -45.12 -38.77 8.18
N VAL A 853 -45.62 -37.58 7.85
CA VAL A 853 -46.14 -36.61 8.82
C VAL A 853 -47.64 -36.76 8.94
N ARG A 854 -48.12 -36.98 10.17
CA ARG A 854 -49.53 -37.24 10.46
C ARG A 854 -50.19 -36.01 11.06
N ILE A 855 -51.27 -35.55 10.44
CA ILE A 855 -52.06 -34.40 10.87
C ILE A 855 -53.38 -34.90 11.45
N LYS A 856 -53.65 -34.57 12.71
CA LYS A 856 -54.88 -34.95 13.41
C LYS A 856 -55.84 -33.77 13.46
N LEU A 857 -57.10 -34.02 13.12
CA LEU A 857 -58.17 -33.04 13.12
C LEU A 857 -59.31 -33.50 14.02
N VAL A 858 -59.89 -32.56 14.77
CA VAL A 858 -61.06 -32.80 15.63
C VAL A 858 -62.17 -31.84 15.26
N SER A 859 -63.40 -32.34 15.19
CA SER A 859 -64.58 -31.51 14.91
C SER A 859 -65.11 -30.83 16.17
N SER A 860 -65.53 -29.57 16.01
CA SER A 860 -66.27 -28.82 17.03
C SER A 860 -67.74 -29.27 17.17
N GLN A 861 -68.25 -30.05 16.22
CA GLN A 861 -69.61 -30.62 16.30
C GLN A 861 -69.60 -31.94 17.07
N MET A 862 -70.48 -32.07 18.06
CA MET A 862 -70.65 -33.33 18.80
C MET A 862 -71.14 -34.46 17.88
N GLY A 863 -70.45 -35.60 17.91
CA GLY A 863 -70.83 -36.82 17.20
C GLY A 863 -70.08 -37.08 15.89
N LEU A 864 -69.13 -36.22 15.50
CA LEU A 864 -68.22 -36.46 14.38
C LEU A 864 -66.87 -37.02 14.87
N ASP A 865 -66.39 -38.08 14.20
CA ASP A 865 -65.12 -38.73 14.56
C ASP A 865 -63.90 -37.87 14.16
N PRO A 866 -62.80 -37.94 14.93
CA PRO A 866 -61.51 -37.35 14.54
C PRO A 866 -61.01 -37.91 13.21
N ILE A 867 -60.34 -37.07 12.43
CA ILE A 867 -59.72 -37.44 11.15
C ILE A 867 -58.20 -37.41 11.32
N GLU A 868 -57.50 -38.40 10.79
CA GLU A 868 -56.04 -38.42 10.69
C GLU A 868 -55.64 -38.48 9.21
N VAL A 869 -54.82 -37.54 8.77
CA VAL A 869 -54.28 -37.47 7.40
C VAL A 869 -52.78 -37.69 7.46
N SER A 870 -52.28 -38.64 6.68
CA SER A 870 -50.85 -38.93 6.57
C SER A 870 -50.30 -38.30 5.30
N LEU A 871 -49.24 -37.51 5.42
CA LEU A 871 -48.57 -36.80 4.33
C LEU A 871 -47.15 -37.32 4.16
N SER A 872 -46.69 -37.39 2.93
CA SER A 872 -45.25 -37.47 2.66
C SER A 872 -44.56 -36.15 3.03
N ARG A 873 -43.26 -36.20 3.28
CA ARG A 873 -42.45 -35.01 3.59
C ARG A 873 -42.45 -34.00 2.46
N SER A 874 -42.42 -34.47 1.20
CA SER A 874 -42.53 -33.62 0.01
C SER A 874 -43.88 -32.91 -0.06
N GLU A 875 -44.99 -33.60 0.22
CA GLU A 875 -46.32 -32.98 0.22
C GLU A 875 -46.45 -31.88 1.29
N LEU A 876 -45.88 -32.10 2.47
CA LEU A 876 -45.87 -31.07 3.52
C LEU A 876 -44.93 -29.92 3.16
N PHE A 877 -43.75 -30.19 2.61
CA PHE A 877 -42.80 -29.17 2.19
C PHE A 877 -43.39 -28.27 1.10
N ASP A 878 -43.98 -28.85 0.05
CA ASP A 878 -44.64 -28.11 -1.04
C ASP A 878 -45.78 -27.24 -0.52
N CYS A 879 -46.56 -27.76 0.45
CA CYS A 879 -47.59 -27.01 1.14
C CYS A 879 -47.01 -25.78 1.86
N LEU A 880 -45.99 -25.96 2.71
CA LEU A 880 -45.35 -24.86 3.45
C LEU A 880 -44.68 -23.84 2.53
N GLN A 881 -44.06 -24.30 1.44
CA GLN A 881 -43.45 -23.43 0.45
C GLN A 881 -44.51 -22.55 -0.23
N SER A 882 -45.66 -23.14 -0.59
CA SER A 882 -46.78 -22.38 -1.19
C SER A 882 -47.33 -21.31 -0.23
N LEU A 883 -47.42 -21.62 1.07
CA LEU A 883 -47.90 -20.67 2.09
C LEU A 883 -46.94 -19.50 2.34
N SER A 884 -45.63 -19.70 2.11
CA SER A 884 -44.63 -18.64 2.28
C SER A 884 -44.61 -17.61 1.14
N GLN A 885 -44.95 -18.03 -0.08
CA GLN A 885 -44.99 -17.14 -1.26
C GLN A 885 -46.21 -16.20 -1.25
N GLU A 886 -47.25 -16.51 -0.47
CA GLU A 886 -48.51 -15.74 -0.42
C GLU A 886 -48.52 -14.62 0.67
N GLU A 887 -47.35 -14.04 0.99
CA GLU A 887 -47.15 -12.89 1.93
C GLU A 887 -47.47 -13.13 3.42
N ILE A 888 -47.58 -14.38 3.90
CA ILE A 888 -47.87 -14.64 5.33
C ILE A 888 -46.63 -15.11 6.13
N PHE A 889 -45.51 -15.46 5.48
CA PHE A 889 -44.33 -15.93 6.21
C PHE A 889 -43.01 -15.67 5.48
N THR A 890 -41.99 -15.21 6.21
CA THR A 890 -40.59 -15.32 5.80
C THR A 890 -40.07 -16.71 6.19
N LEU A 891 -39.93 -17.61 5.23
CA LEU A 891 -39.08 -18.79 5.42
C LEU A 891 -37.69 -18.31 5.83
N LYS A 892 -37.12 -18.92 6.87
CA LYS A 892 -35.69 -18.76 7.17
C LYS A 892 -34.95 -19.35 5.96
N PHE A 893 -34.57 -18.46 5.05
CA PHE A 893 -33.87 -18.70 3.78
C PHE A 893 -34.71 -19.01 2.54
N SER A 894 -34.52 -18.13 1.56
CA SER A 894 -34.60 -18.41 0.13
C SER A 894 -33.14 -18.36 -0.37
N ASN A 895 -32.66 -19.45 -0.98
CA ASN A 895 -31.47 -19.44 -1.83
C ASN A 895 -31.85 -18.97 -3.23
#